data_AF-A0A4U0N6P1-F1
#
_entry.id   AF-A0A4U0N6P1-F1
#
_cell.length_a   1.000
_cell.length_b   1.000
_cell.length_c   1.000
_cell.angle_alpha   90.00
_cell.angle_beta   90.00
_cell.angle_gamma   90.00
#
_symmetry.space_group_name_H-M   'P 1'
#
loop_
_entity.id
_entity.type
_entity.pdbx_description
1 polymer ?
#
loop_
_entity_poly.entity_id
_entity_poly.type
_entity_poly.pdbx_seq_one_letter_code
_entity_poly.pdbx_strand_id
1 'polypeptide(L)'
;MSTGELIFDTEGGAPTLRVFYYDQRGHLVQTASQNHLGGSDYETSVYNFAGELLSSKREHSVTSLGSQAEILTSYGRDHVGRLTHVRKKVDGQPEVIQSELRYNEIGQVKQKLLHSQNNGANYATSIDYSYNERGWGKRITSPYFTEELKYGDPSGGGQAQFNGNISERYWGHGATVSSNFRYVYDLLNRLVDGLSTTSQMREEISYDKMGNIMTLRRDNGSQISYMYTGNRLDALSGGISGTYLYNANGSAIKDRRDRHLGYNHLDLLQTVSIGDTAITYTYDAKGTKLRKSITMPGNLVQRDYIWGIEYNKSGSSLLTVERIMTEEGYLQNINGVYVYHYNILDYQGNVRSTLQIASGAAVVIQKDDYYPLGKRSPILISGVNSYLYSSKEIQEELGGQYDYGARFYDAEIGRWYVLDMLADHALQIDKSPYSFAWGNSIRYVDPDGLCPECELYRPHAGEGDSYISQGGATYFYSNGQWTRNGGMLQEVFIGKNKDETGAGASHFISHGRIAQVQAALDIIGMTDIPILSQLAELTGAGISISQGDYVSAGLSIGAMVPLLGKPFEAMKLARRVEQLAKVGKLKVAGQQLRRYERNLKHGTKNSGRANKAPTNPERSLANSLELPGNTTRRVGADKSTGEFNVFDEHTSGVFHGHSRTWGELSQDMKNMLIKSGVVNTKGKILK
;
A
#
# COMPACT_ATOMS: atom_id res chain seq x y z
N MET A 1 19.17 -18.06 -4.83
CA MET A 1 19.74 -16.80 -4.31
C MET A 1 18.89 -16.35 -3.14
N SER A 2 19.40 -15.62 -2.15
CA SER A 2 18.56 -15.01 -1.13
C SER A 2 18.92 -13.55 -0.87
N THR A 3 17.90 -12.77 -0.54
CA THR A 3 18.02 -11.41 -0.02
C THR A 3 17.25 -11.34 1.31
N GLY A 4 17.39 -10.25 2.06
CA GLY A 4 16.64 -10.10 3.30
C GLY A 4 16.70 -8.69 3.84
N GLU A 5 15.88 -8.45 4.85
CA GLU A 5 15.71 -7.16 5.50
C GLU A 5 15.43 -7.33 6.99
N LEU A 6 15.91 -6.37 7.77
CA LEU A 6 15.56 -6.19 9.17
C LEU A 6 14.61 -5.02 9.27
N ILE A 7 13.44 -5.26 9.85
CA ILE A 7 12.35 -4.28 9.95
C ILE A 7 12.17 -3.94 11.43
N PHE A 8 12.40 -2.68 11.77
CA PHE A 8 12.14 -2.18 13.13
C PHE A 8 10.69 -1.75 13.25
N ASP A 9 10.12 -1.82 14.45
CA ASP A 9 8.92 -1.05 14.75
C ASP A 9 9.27 0.44 14.94
N THR A 10 8.26 1.31 14.90
CA THR A 10 8.46 2.75 15.14
C THR A 10 8.70 3.11 16.61
N GLU A 11 8.64 2.13 17.51
CA GLU A 11 8.72 2.30 18.98
C GLU A 11 10.09 1.87 19.55
N GLY A 12 11.00 1.38 18.70
CA GLY A 12 12.36 0.98 19.09
C GLY A 12 12.48 -0.44 19.62
N GLY A 13 11.50 -1.31 19.34
CA GLY A 13 11.54 -2.73 19.65
C GLY A 13 12.58 -3.50 18.84
N ALA A 14 12.74 -4.79 19.17
CA ALA A 14 13.63 -5.67 18.43
C ALA A 14 13.15 -5.82 16.97
N PRO A 15 14.05 -5.72 15.98
CA PRO A 15 13.65 -5.83 14.59
C PRO A 15 13.18 -7.24 14.28
N THR A 16 12.20 -7.36 13.39
CA THR A 16 11.85 -8.62 12.76
C THR A 16 12.73 -8.85 11.53
N LEU A 17 13.18 -10.09 11.34
CA LEU A 17 13.89 -10.52 10.15
C LEU A 17 12.92 -11.01 9.09
N ARG A 18 13.15 -10.61 7.85
CA ARG A 18 12.49 -11.17 6.67
C ARG A 18 13.52 -11.54 5.61
N VAL A 19 13.35 -12.72 5.02
CA VAL A 19 14.26 -13.31 4.04
C VAL A 19 13.47 -13.76 2.82
N PHE A 20 13.98 -13.43 1.65
CA PHE A 20 13.41 -13.77 0.36
C PHE A 20 14.33 -14.77 -0.35
N TYR A 21 13.77 -15.88 -0.79
CA TYR A 21 14.48 -16.95 -1.49
C TYR A 21 14.02 -17.00 -2.95
N TYR A 22 14.99 -17.10 -3.86
CA TYR A 22 14.75 -17.09 -5.29
C TYR A 22 15.34 -18.32 -5.98
N ASP A 23 14.62 -18.81 -6.99
CA ASP A 23 15.10 -19.88 -7.88
C ASP A 23 16.22 -19.39 -8.81
N GLN A 24 16.70 -20.26 -9.70
CA GLN A 24 17.75 -19.92 -10.67
C GLN A 24 17.28 -18.96 -11.79
N ARG A 25 15.96 -18.76 -11.94
CA ARG A 25 15.33 -17.85 -12.90
C ARG A 25 14.98 -16.50 -12.28
N GLY A 26 15.15 -16.36 -10.96
CA GLY A 26 14.87 -15.13 -10.22
C GLY A 26 13.44 -15.01 -9.70
N HIS A 27 12.63 -16.07 -9.78
CA HIS A 27 11.29 -16.07 -9.16
C HIS A 27 11.39 -16.20 -7.64
N LEU A 28 10.55 -15.49 -6.91
CA LEU A 28 10.48 -15.58 -5.45
C LEU A 28 9.79 -16.88 -5.03
N VAL A 29 10.56 -17.88 -4.62
CA VAL A 29 10.02 -19.21 -4.24
C VAL A 29 9.66 -19.32 -2.76
N GLN A 30 10.22 -18.47 -1.90
CA GLN A 30 9.81 -18.43 -0.50
C GLN A 30 10.09 -17.07 0.13
N THR A 31 9.15 -16.60 0.96
CA THR A 31 9.37 -15.54 1.93
C THR A 31 9.30 -16.14 3.33
N ALA A 32 10.32 -15.91 4.15
CA ALA A 32 10.34 -16.29 5.55
C ALA A 32 10.46 -15.04 6.41
N SER A 33 9.54 -14.82 7.34
CA SER A 33 9.49 -13.62 8.19
C SER A 33 9.23 -13.96 9.65
N GLN A 34 9.81 -13.16 10.55
CA GLN A 34 9.36 -13.06 11.93
C GLN A 34 8.19 -12.08 12.01
N ASN A 35 7.24 -12.33 12.91
CA ASN A 35 6.14 -11.39 13.18
C ASN A 35 6.28 -10.74 14.57
N HIS A 36 5.63 -9.59 14.74
CA HIS A 36 5.73 -8.77 15.96
C HIS A 36 5.10 -9.42 17.20
N LEU A 37 4.40 -10.55 17.05
CA LEU A 37 3.87 -11.36 18.15
C LEU A 37 4.80 -12.50 18.60
N GLY A 38 6.01 -12.60 18.02
CA GLY A 38 7.04 -13.55 18.44
C GLY A 38 6.94 -14.94 17.78
N GLY A 39 6.37 -15.01 16.57
CA GLY A 39 6.33 -16.22 15.76
C GLY A 39 6.94 -16.03 14.37
N SER A 40 6.53 -16.88 13.43
CA SER A 40 7.06 -16.88 12.06
C SER A 40 5.97 -17.09 11.01
N ASP A 41 6.18 -16.48 9.85
CA ASP A 41 5.38 -16.57 8.65
C ASP A 41 6.26 -17.06 7.52
N TYR A 42 5.87 -18.17 6.88
CA TYR A 42 6.49 -18.69 5.67
C TYR A 42 5.46 -18.66 4.56
N GLU A 43 5.80 -18.07 3.41
CA GLU A 43 5.00 -18.16 2.19
C GLU A 43 5.86 -18.80 1.11
N THR A 44 5.49 -20.00 0.67
CA THR A 44 6.21 -20.78 -0.34
C THR A 44 5.43 -20.82 -1.64
N SER A 45 6.06 -20.47 -2.74
CA SER A 45 5.44 -20.29 -4.06
C SER A 45 5.96 -21.29 -5.07
N VAL A 46 5.06 -21.84 -5.88
CA VAL A 46 5.38 -22.78 -6.97
C VAL A 46 5.00 -22.16 -8.30
N TYR A 47 5.92 -22.20 -9.26
CA TYR A 47 5.75 -21.60 -10.58
C TYR A 47 5.76 -22.65 -11.69
N ASN A 48 5.10 -22.37 -12.80
CA ASN A 48 5.21 -23.17 -14.02
C ASN A 48 6.46 -22.78 -14.83
N PHE A 49 6.66 -23.46 -15.98
CA PHE A 49 7.80 -23.17 -16.85
C PHE A 49 7.80 -21.73 -17.39
N ALA A 50 6.63 -21.15 -17.65
CA ALA A 50 6.48 -19.78 -18.15
C ALA A 50 6.66 -18.70 -17.07
N GLY A 51 6.76 -19.10 -15.79
CA GLY A 51 6.87 -18.17 -14.66
C GLY A 51 5.51 -17.75 -14.09
N GLU A 52 4.44 -18.51 -14.30
CA GLU A 52 3.14 -18.27 -13.65
C GLU A 52 3.13 -18.91 -12.27
N LEU A 53 2.61 -18.20 -11.26
CA LEU A 53 2.32 -18.82 -9.97
C LEU A 53 1.19 -19.84 -10.14
N LEU A 54 1.48 -21.08 -9.77
CA LEU A 54 0.53 -22.19 -9.74
C LEU A 54 -0.09 -22.35 -8.36
N SER A 55 0.70 -22.15 -7.31
CA SER A 55 0.21 -22.22 -5.93
C SER A 55 1.11 -21.45 -4.98
N SER A 56 0.53 -21.01 -3.86
CA SER A 56 1.25 -20.53 -2.69
C SER A 56 0.78 -21.25 -1.44
N LYS A 57 1.71 -21.62 -0.56
CA LYS A 57 1.44 -22.18 0.76
C LYS A 57 1.94 -21.20 1.80
N ARG A 58 1.03 -20.68 2.63
CA ARG A 58 1.36 -19.87 3.79
C ARG A 58 1.27 -20.69 5.06
N GLU A 59 2.33 -20.68 5.85
CA GLU A 59 2.41 -21.27 7.18
C GLU A 59 2.66 -20.13 8.16
N HIS A 60 1.69 -19.89 9.03
CA HIS A 60 1.71 -18.83 10.01
C HIS A 60 1.74 -19.41 11.42
N SER A 61 2.54 -18.79 12.29
CA SER A 61 2.63 -19.16 13.69
C SER A 61 2.78 -17.94 14.59
N VAL A 62 2.20 -18.02 15.79
CA VAL A 62 2.51 -17.14 16.91
C VAL A 62 2.83 -18.00 18.12
N THR A 63 4.12 -18.17 18.40
CA THR A 63 4.64 -19.09 19.44
C THR A 63 4.04 -18.83 20.80
N SER A 64 3.91 -17.56 21.18
CA SER A 64 3.38 -17.12 22.48
C SER A 64 1.89 -17.46 22.68
N LEU A 65 1.16 -17.72 21.60
CA LEU A 65 -0.28 -18.00 21.61
C LEU A 65 -0.60 -19.46 21.25
N GLY A 66 0.40 -20.26 20.87
CA GLY A 66 0.19 -21.60 20.30
C GLY A 66 -0.66 -21.58 19.01
N SER A 67 -0.83 -20.41 18.39
CA SER A 67 -1.63 -20.26 17.17
C SER A 67 -0.83 -20.71 15.96
N GLN A 68 -1.45 -21.54 15.13
CA GLN A 68 -0.92 -21.96 13.84
C GLN A 68 -2.04 -21.90 12.79
N ALA A 69 -1.70 -21.46 11.58
CA ALA A 69 -2.60 -21.49 10.44
C ALA A 69 -1.82 -21.87 9.19
N GLU A 70 -2.38 -22.78 8.39
CA GLU A 70 -1.88 -23.15 7.09
C GLU A 70 -2.90 -22.75 6.02
N ILE A 71 -2.48 -21.98 5.02
CA ILE A 71 -3.33 -21.56 3.91
C ILE A 71 -2.66 -21.97 2.62
N LEU A 72 -3.23 -22.95 1.93
CA LEU A 72 -2.86 -23.29 0.57
C LEU A 72 -3.79 -22.56 -0.40
N THR A 73 -3.19 -21.81 -1.32
CA THR A 73 -3.89 -21.25 -2.48
C THR A 73 -3.38 -21.90 -3.75
N SER A 74 -4.27 -22.32 -4.65
CA SER A 74 -3.90 -22.73 -6.01
C SER A 74 -4.66 -21.93 -7.08
N TYR A 75 -4.02 -21.76 -8.22
CA TYR A 75 -4.48 -20.91 -9.32
C TYR A 75 -4.60 -21.74 -10.60
N GLY A 76 -5.75 -21.69 -11.24
CA GLY A 76 -5.94 -22.19 -12.59
C GLY A 76 -5.72 -21.08 -13.61
N ARG A 77 -5.15 -21.40 -14.78
CA ARG A 77 -4.97 -20.46 -15.88
C ARG A 77 -5.43 -21.06 -17.20
N ASP A 78 -5.83 -20.21 -18.13
CA ASP A 78 -6.13 -20.66 -19.49
C ASP A 78 -4.86 -20.76 -20.35
N HIS A 79 -5.02 -21.21 -21.60
CA HIS A 79 -3.93 -21.46 -22.55
C HIS A 79 -3.06 -20.23 -22.88
N VAL A 80 -3.48 -19.05 -22.43
CA VAL A 80 -2.86 -17.78 -22.75
C VAL A 80 -2.46 -17.00 -21.50
N GLY A 81 -2.69 -17.57 -20.29
CA GLY A 81 -2.12 -17.13 -19.02
C GLY A 81 -3.07 -16.37 -18.09
N ARG A 82 -4.32 -16.16 -18.48
CA ARG A 82 -5.32 -15.50 -17.62
C ARG A 82 -5.77 -16.43 -16.49
N LEU A 83 -5.92 -15.88 -15.29
CA LEU A 83 -6.50 -16.57 -14.14
C LEU A 83 -7.92 -17.07 -14.45
N THR A 84 -8.17 -18.38 -14.33
CA THR A 84 -9.51 -18.96 -14.50
C THR A 84 -10.18 -19.30 -13.17
N HIS A 85 -9.41 -19.62 -12.13
CA HIS A 85 -9.96 -19.86 -10.81
C HIS A 85 -8.92 -19.74 -9.70
N VAL A 86 -9.38 -19.38 -8.51
CA VAL A 86 -8.62 -19.39 -7.26
C VAL A 86 -9.24 -20.42 -6.33
N ARG A 87 -8.42 -21.33 -5.82
CA ARG A 87 -8.80 -22.30 -4.79
C ARG A 87 -8.09 -21.98 -3.49
N LYS A 88 -8.78 -22.22 -2.38
CA LYS A 88 -8.22 -22.08 -1.04
C LYS A 88 -8.51 -23.30 -0.20
N LYS A 89 -7.50 -23.73 0.53
CA LYS A 89 -7.61 -24.72 1.60
C LYS A 89 -6.97 -24.14 2.85
N VAL A 90 -7.72 -24.12 3.94
CA VAL A 90 -7.24 -23.61 5.23
C VAL A 90 -7.24 -24.73 6.26
N ASP A 91 -6.06 -24.98 6.81
CA ASP A 91 -5.76 -26.07 7.73
C ASP A 91 -6.26 -27.42 7.16
N GLY A 92 -6.93 -28.21 8.00
CA GLY A 92 -7.52 -29.49 7.63
C GLY A 92 -8.86 -29.40 6.89
N GLN A 93 -9.40 -28.19 6.63
CA GLN A 93 -10.72 -28.06 6.00
C GLN A 93 -10.69 -28.45 4.51
N PRO A 94 -11.85 -28.80 3.91
CA PRO A 94 -11.93 -29.06 2.47
C PRO A 94 -11.47 -27.86 1.64
N GLU A 95 -10.82 -28.14 0.50
CA GLU A 95 -10.50 -27.11 -0.48
C GLU A 95 -11.78 -26.57 -1.12
N VAL A 96 -11.82 -25.26 -1.34
CA VAL A 96 -12.95 -24.53 -1.93
C VAL A 96 -12.44 -23.76 -3.15
N ILE A 97 -13.18 -23.81 -4.27
CA ILE A 97 -12.99 -22.82 -5.33
C ILE A 97 -13.59 -21.53 -4.82
N GLN A 98 -12.73 -20.59 -4.46
CA GLN A 98 -13.19 -19.31 -3.93
C GLN A 98 -13.81 -18.47 -5.05
N SER A 99 -13.15 -18.40 -6.20
CA SER A 99 -13.63 -17.71 -7.39
C SER A 99 -13.29 -18.47 -8.68
N GLU A 100 -14.19 -18.44 -9.66
CA GLU A 100 -13.95 -18.81 -11.06
C GLU A 100 -14.24 -17.59 -11.94
N LEU A 101 -13.34 -17.29 -12.87
CA LEU A 101 -13.40 -16.14 -13.77
C LEU A 101 -13.64 -16.59 -15.20
N ARG A 102 -14.54 -15.89 -15.88
CA ARG A 102 -14.83 -16.08 -17.30
C ARG A 102 -14.64 -14.78 -18.03
N TYR A 103 -14.07 -14.87 -19.22
CA TYR A 103 -13.67 -13.71 -20.01
C TYR A 103 -14.49 -13.56 -21.28
N ASN A 104 -14.60 -12.33 -21.78
CA ASN A 104 -15.05 -12.05 -23.14
C ASN A 104 -13.91 -12.23 -24.16
N GLU A 105 -14.22 -12.02 -25.43
CA GLU A 105 -13.34 -12.26 -26.58
C GLU A 105 -12.09 -11.38 -26.57
N ILE A 106 -12.12 -10.23 -25.87
CA ILE A 106 -10.99 -9.30 -25.73
C ILE A 106 -10.29 -9.40 -24.38
N GLY A 107 -10.66 -10.37 -23.54
CA GLY A 107 -9.98 -10.66 -22.27
C GLY A 107 -10.39 -9.81 -21.07
N GLN A 108 -11.53 -9.15 -21.13
CA GLN A 108 -12.16 -8.57 -19.94
C GLN A 108 -13.00 -9.62 -19.22
N VAL A 109 -13.07 -9.56 -17.89
CA VAL A 109 -13.89 -10.49 -17.11
C VAL A 109 -15.37 -10.20 -17.35
N LYS A 110 -16.10 -11.17 -17.88
CA LYS A 110 -17.55 -11.04 -18.09
C LYS A 110 -18.38 -11.66 -16.97
N GLN A 111 -17.80 -12.63 -16.24
CA GLN A 111 -18.49 -13.30 -15.15
C GLN A 111 -17.49 -13.79 -14.09
N LYS A 112 -17.83 -13.60 -12.82
CA LYS A 112 -17.14 -14.16 -11.65
C LYS A 112 -18.12 -15.05 -10.89
N LEU A 113 -17.77 -16.31 -10.67
CA LEU A 113 -18.54 -17.26 -9.88
C LEU A 113 -17.86 -17.41 -8.53
N LEU A 114 -18.63 -17.42 -7.45
CA LEU A 114 -18.09 -17.42 -6.09
C LEU A 114 -18.53 -18.65 -5.31
N HIS A 115 -17.56 -19.24 -4.62
CA HIS A 115 -17.70 -20.34 -3.68
C HIS A 115 -18.27 -21.64 -4.27
N SER A 116 -17.39 -22.61 -4.53
CA SER A 116 -17.77 -23.98 -4.85
C SER A 116 -17.02 -25.00 -3.98
N GLN A 117 -17.79 -25.89 -3.34
CA GLN A 117 -17.28 -27.01 -2.55
C GLN A 117 -17.31 -28.34 -3.31
N ASN A 118 -17.86 -28.35 -4.53
CA ASN A 118 -18.07 -29.53 -5.36
C ASN A 118 -17.33 -29.42 -6.70
N ASN A 119 -16.13 -28.84 -6.65
CA ASN A 119 -15.22 -28.70 -7.78
C ASN A 119 -15.85 -28.02 -9.02
N GLY A 120 -16.68 -27.00 -8.79
CA GLY A 120 -17.25 -26.15 -9.84
C GLY A 120 -18.60 -26.63 -10.39
N ALA A 121 -19.18 -27.69 -9.83
CA ALA A 121 -20.50 -28.15 -10.26
C ALA A 121 -21.62 -27.16 -9.87
N ASN A 122 -21.52 -26.55 -8.69
CA ASN A 122 -22.40 -25.46 -8.24
C ASN A 122 -21.60 -24.34 -7.56
N TYR A 123 -22.15 -23.13 -7.61
CA TYR A 123 -21.60 -21.93 -6.97
C TYR A 123 -22.63 -21.28 -6.07
N ALA A 124 -22.19 -20.67 -4.96
CA ALA A 124 -23.09 -19.96 -4.06
C ALA A 124 -23.66 -18.68 -4.69
N THR A 125 -22.88 -18.02 -5.55
CA THR A 125 -23.35 -16.85 -6.31
C THR A 125 -22.52 -16.58 -7.58
N SER A 126 -23.01 -15.65 -8.40
CA SER A 126 -22.41 -15.18 -9.64
C SER A 126 -22.49 -13.66 -9.74
N ILE A 127 -21.48 -13.05 -10.35
CA ILE A 127 -21.43 -11.63 -10.67
C ILE A 127 -21.12 -11.49 -12.16
N ASP A 128 -22.01 -10.83 -12.88
CA ASP A 128 -21.85 -10.52 -14.30
C ASP A 128 -21.38 -9.09 -14.51
N TYR A 129 -20.48 -8.90 -15.47
CA TYR A 129 -19.89 -7.60 -15.80
C TYR A 129 -20.13 -7.29 -17.28
N SER A 130 -20.43 -6.02 -17.57
CA SER A 130 -20.51 -5.51 -18.94
C SER A 130 -19.80 -4.18 -19.07
N TYR A 131 -19.43 -3.85 -20.31
CA TYR A 131 -18.56 -2.74 -20.65
C TYR A 131 -19.17 -1.95 -21.82
N ASN A 132 -18.81 -0.67 -21.95
CA ASN A 132 -19.10 0.10 -23.16
C ASN A 132 -18.02 -0.10 -24.22
N GLU A 133 -18.20 0.53 -25.38
CA GLU A 133 -17.29 0.48 -26.53
C GLU A 133 -15.89 1.06 -26.26
N ARG A 134 -15.71 1.83 -25.19
CA ARG A 134 -14.42 2.36 -24.71
C ARG A 134 -13.75 1.43 -23.69
N GLY A 135 -14.42 0.36 -23.29
CA GLY A 135 -13.95 -0.57 -22.26
C GLY A 135 -14.28 -0.14 -20.82
N TRP A 136 -15.00 0.97 -20.63
CA TRP A 136 -15.44 1.41 -19.31
C TRP A 136 -16.56 0.50 -18.79
N GLY A 137 -16.60 0.30 -17.47
CA GLY A 137 -17.61 -0.53 -16.82
C GLY A 137 -19.00 0.05 -17.02
N LYS A 138 -19.95 -0.77 -17.48
CA LYS A 138 -21.34 -0.35 -17.73
C LYS A 138 -22.31 -0.93 -16.72
N ARG A 139 -22.11 -2.19 -16.32
CA ARG A 139 -23.01 -2.88 -15.40
C ARG A 139 -22.31 -3.95 -14.61
N ILE A 140 -22.68 -4.07 -13.33
CA ILE A 140 -22.36 -5.18 -12.43
C ILE A 140 -23.70 -5.78 -12.01
N THR A 141 -23.90 -7.08 -12.13
CA THR A 141 -25.17 -7.73 -11.76
C THR A 141 -24.92 -8.99 -10.95
N SER A 142 -25.59 -9.10 -9.81
CA SER A 142 -25.62 -10.32 -9.00
C SER A 142 -26.98 -10.45 -8.29
N PRO A 143 -27.32 -11.62 -7.72
CA PRO A 143 -28.50 -11.76 -6.88
C PRO A 143 -28.52 -10.85 -5.64
N TYR A 144 -27.38 -10.30 -5.22
CA TYR A 144 -27.20 -9.60 -3.95
C TYR A 144 -26.85 -8.11 -4.07
N PHE A 145 -26.48 -7.67 -5.27
CA PHE A 145 -26.22 -6.29 -5.63
C PHE A 145 -26.16 -6.14 -7.16
N THR A 146 -26.75 -5.07 -7.69
CA THR A 146 -26.67 -4.69 -9.09
C THR A 146 -26.36 -3.20 -9.19
N GLU A 147 -25.49 -2.83 -10.12
CA GLU A 147 -25.13 -1.45 -10.47
C GLU A 147 -25.16 -1.27 -11.99
N GLU A 148 -25.61 -0.11 -12.45
CA GLU A 148 -25.49 0.36 -13.84
C GLU A 148 -24.91 1.78 -13.86
N LEU A 149 -23.96 2.02 -14.77
CA LEU A 149 -23.31 3.31 -14.97
C LEU A 149 -23.66 3.88 -16.35
N LYS A 150 -23.95 5.18 -16.39
CA LYS A 150 -24.16 5.95 -17.62
C LYS A 150 -23.10 7.03 -17.76
N TYR A 151 -22.62 7.23 -18.98
CA TYR A 151 -21.57 8.20 -19.30
C TYR A 151 -22.11 9.23 -20.30
N GLY A 152 -21.93 8.98 -21.60
CA GLY A 152 -22.42 9.84 -22.68
C GLY A 152 -23.91 9.64 -23.01
N ASP A 153 -24.57 8.68 -22.37
CA ASP A 153 -25.93 8.22 -22.61
C ASP A 153 -26.84 8.30 -21.37
N PRO A 154 -26.89 9.45 -20.65
CA PRO A 154 -27.76 9.57 -19.48
C PRO A 154 -29.23 9.42 -19.87
N SER A 155 -30.01 8.81 -18.98
CA SER A 155 -31.45 8.56 -19.15
C SER A 155 -32.30 9.11 -18.02
N GLY A 156 -31.69 9.45 -16.89
CA GLY A 156 -32.31 10.13 -15.76
C GLY A 156 -32.32 11.65 -15.90
N GLY A 157 -31.63 12.26 -16.86
CA GLY A 157 -31.52 13.72 -16.98
C GLY A 157 -30.24 14.30 -16.36
N GLY A 158 -29.24 13.46 -16.09
CA GLY A 158 -27.85 13.88 -15.93
C GLY A 158 -27.24 14.45 -17.21
N GLN A 159 -26.09 15.10 -17.09
CA GLN A 159 -25.37 15.69 -18.23
C GLN A 159 -24.40 14.68 -18.83
N ALA A 160 -24.45 14.49 -20.14
CA ALA A 160 -23.60 13.52 -20.83
C ALA A 160 -22.10 13.80 -20.57
N GLN A 161 -21.36 12.75 -20.22
CA GLN A 161 -19.92 12.81 -19.94
C GLN A 161 -19.16 11.92 -20.93
N PHE A 162 -18.20 12.49 -21.65
CA PHE A 162 -17.41 11.79 -22.68
C PHE A 162 -15.93 11.61 -22.30
N ASN A 163 -15.53 12.11 -21.14
CA ASN A 163 -14.14 12.18 -20.68
C ASN A 163 -13.81 11.12 -19.61
N GLY A 164 -14.73 10.19 -19.32
CA GLY A 164 -14.60 9.15 -18.29
C GLY A 164 -15.30 9.48 -16.97
N ASN A 165 -15.83 10.69 -16.79
CA ASN A 165 -16.72 10.97 -15.66
C ASN A 165 -18.02 10.18 -15.79
N ILE A 166 -18.56 9.71 -14.67
CA ILE A 166 -19.86 9.02 -14.63
C ILE A 166 -20.95 10.09 -14.57
N SER A 167 -21.90 10.07 -15.50
CA SER A 167 -23.04 10.99 -15.50
C SER A 167 -24.10 10.56 -14.50
N GLU A 168 -24.45 9.27 -14.53
CA GLU A 168 -25.47 8.69 -13.67
C GLU A 168 -25.03 7.33 -13.18
N ARG A 169 -25.40 7.01 -11.95
CA ARG A 169 -25.23 5.69 -11.34
C ARG A 169 -26.59 5.20 -10.88
N TYR A 170 -26.88 3.94 -11.13
CA TYR A 170 -28.06 3.24 -10.63
C TYR A 170 -27.61 2.01 -9.85
N TRP A 171 -28.24 1.72 -8.72
CA TRP A 171 -27.90 0.53 -7.94
C TRP A 171 -29.10 -0.06 -7.19
N GLY A 172 -28.94 -1.28 -6.69
CA GLY A 172 -29.88 -1.90 -5.76
C GLY A 172 -29.29 -3.15 -5.09
N HIS A 173 -29.73 -3.46 -3.87
CA HIS A 173 -29.28 -4.64 -3.12
C HIS A 173 -30.09 -5.90 -3.49
N GLY A 174 -30.03 -6.25 -4.78
CA GLY A 174 -30.68 -7.40 -5.41
C GLY A 174 -30.34 -7.45 -6.90
N ALA A 175 -31.11 -8.21 -7.68
CA ALA A 175 -30.91 -8.33 -9.13
C ALA A 175 -31.43 -7.13 -9.97
N THR A 176 -32.04 -6.13 -9.31
CA THR A 176 -32.60 -4.94 -9.95
C THR A 176 -32.01 -3.68 -9.33
N VAL A 177 -32.00 -2.59 -10.10
CA VAL A 177 -31.64 -1.27 -9.62
C VAL A 177 -32.88 -0.55 -9.10
N SER A 178 -32.77 0.09 -7.95
CA SER A 178 -33.86 0.81 -7.26
C SER A 178 -33.48 2.22 -6.83
N SER A 179 -32.17 2.50 -6.76
CA SER A 179 -31.60 3.76 -6.32
C SER A 179 -30.77 4.38 -7.43
N ASN A 180 -30.61 5.71 -7.41
CA ASN A 180 -29.77 6.41 -8.39
C ASN A 180 -28.99 7.59 -7.81
N PHE A 181 -27.99 8.03 -8.56
CA PHE A 181 -27.31 9.31 -8.43
C PHE A 181 -27.18 9.94 -9.82
N ARG A 182 -27.33 11.26 -9.89
CA ARG A 182 -26.91 12.09 -11.01
C ARG A 182 -25.78 12.97 -10.53
N TYR A 183 -24.69 13.01 -11.29
CA TYR A 183 -23.50 13.75 -10.93
C TYR A 183 -23.34 15.00 -11.79
N VAL A 184 -22.92 16.09 -11.15
CA VAL A 184 -22.55 17.34 -11.79
C VAL A 184 -21.12 17.66 -11.41
N TYR A 185 -20.35 18.11 -12.39
CA TYR A 185 -18.95 18.46 -12.23
C TYR A 185 -18.72 19.91 -12.65
N ASP A 186 -17.71 20.55 -12.05
CA ASP A 186 -17.20 21.82 -12.56
C ASP A 186 -16.27 21.63 -13.78
N LEU A 187 -15.80 22.74 -14.34
CA LEU A 187 -14.92 22.72 -15.52
C LEU A 187 -13.54 22.09 -15.26
N LEU A 188 -13.15 21.89 -14.00
CA LEU A 188 -11.93 21.19 -13.60
C LEU A 188 -12.19 19.70 -13.30
N ASN A 189 -13.38 19.19 -13.62
CA ASN A 189 -13.84 17.84 -13.34
C ASN A 189 -13.97 17.49 -11.86
N ARG A 190 -14.14 18.47 -10.97
CA ARG A 190 -14.44 18.22 -9.55
C ARG A 190 -15.94 18.06 -9.36
N LEU A 191 -16.35 17.14 -8.50
CA LEU A 191 -17.76 16.87 -8.18
C LEU A 191 -18.37 18.07 -7.44
N VAL A 192 -19.44 18.64 -7.96
CA VAL A 192 -20.15 19.76 -7.31
C VAL A 192 -21.55 19.39 -6.83
N ASP A 193 -22.17 18.36 -7.40
CA ASP A 193 -23.44 17.83 -6.92
C ASP A 193 -23.52 16.32 -7.22
N GLY A 194 -23.92 15.54 -6.22
CA GLY A 194 -24.33 14.16 -6.39
C GLY A 194 -25.72 14.00 -5.81
N LEU A 195 -26.74 14.02 -6.67
CA LEU A 195 -28.15 14.04 -6.28
C LEU A 195 -28.80 12.68 -6.53
N SER A 196 -29.34 12.05 -5.49
CA SER A 196 -30.29 10.95 -5.64
C SER A 196 -31.70 11.49 -5.83
N THR A 197 -32.44 10.91 -6.78
CA THR A 197 -33.89 11.19 -6.94
C THR A 197 -34.77 10.10 -6.35
N THR A 198 -34.17 9.00 -5.91
CA THR A 198 -34.84 7.81 -5.38
C THR A 198 -34.57 7.59 -3.89
N SER A 199 -33.55 8.25 -3.34
CA SER A 199 -33.25 8.28 -1.91
C SER A 199 -33.10 9.72 -1.45
N GLN A 200 -32.96 9.93 -0.14
CA GLN A 200 -32.71 11.26 0.42
C GLN A 200 -31.26 11.74 0.20
N MET A 201 -30.37 10.85 -0.26
CA MET A 201 -28.93 11.10 -0.31
C MET A 201 -28.59 12.17 -1.35
N ARG A 202 -27.96 13.25 -0.90
CA ARG A 202 -27.36 14.27 -1.76
C ARG A 202 -26.09 14.84 -1.16
N GLU A 203 -25.12 15.21 -1.98
CA GLU A 203 -24.01 16.07 -1.57
C GLU A 203 -23.80 17.22 -2.55
N GLU A 204 -23.96 18.45 -2.08
CA GLU A 204 -23.66 19.68 -2.81
C GLU A 204 -22.37 20.29 -2.28
N ILE A 205 -21.43 20.54 -3.18
CA ILE A 205 -20.05 20.89 -2.85
C ILE A 205 -19.65 22.14 -3.62
N SER A 206 -18.98 23.07 -2.94
CA SER A 206 -18.28 24.17 -3.59
C SER A 206 -16.81 24.17 -3.22
N TYR A 207 -15.98 24.75 -4.07
CA TYR A 207 -14.52 24.78 -3.89
C TYR A 207 -13.97 26.20 -3.99
N ASP A 208 -12.88 26.45 -3.28
CA ASP A 208 -12.07 27.65 -3.49
C ASP A 208 -11.14 27.49 -4.70
N LYS A 209 -10.34 28.54 -4.96
CA LYS A 209 -9.36 28.57 -6.05
C LYS A 209 -8.20 27.60 -5.86
N MET A 210 -7.93 27.15 -4.64
CA MET A 210 -6.87 26.19 -4.30
C MET A 210 -7.38 24.74 -4.31
N GLY A 211 -8.68 24.53 -4.53
CA GLY A 211 -9.31 23.21 -4.53
C GLY A 211 -9.70 22.68 -3.16
N ASN A 212 -9.74 23.53 -2.14
CA ASN A 212 -10.34 23.18 -0.86
C ASN A 212 -11.86 23.26 -0.94
N ILE A 213 -12.58 22.37 -0.26
CA ILE A 213 -14.03 22.43 -0.12
C ILE A 213 -14.39 23.70 0.67
N MET A 214 -15.15 24.61 0.09
CA MET A 214 -15.66 25.79 0.80
C MET A 214 -16.95 25.49 1.53
N THR A 215 -17.84 24.73 0.90
CA THR A 215 -19.12 24.33 1.49
C THR A 215 -19.44 22.90 1.14
N LEU A 216 -20.07 22.20 2.08
CA LEU A 216 -20.68 20.88 1.87
C LEU A 216 -22.08 20.92 2.47
N ARG A 217 -23.09 20.61 1.67
CA ARG A 217 -24.45 20.37 2.17
C ARG A 217 -24.84 18.95 1.84
N ARG A 218 -25.25 18.21 2.87
CA ARG A 218 -25.76 16.86 2.72
C ARG A 218 -27.28 16.88 2.82
N ASP A 219 -27.94 16.25 1.85
CA ASP A 219 -29.40 16.19 1.75
C ASP A 219 -30.01 17.59 1.77
N ASN A 220 -31.10 17.78 2.52
CA ASN A 220 -31.69 19.09 2.82
C ASN A 220 -31.23 19.66 4.17
N GLY A 221 -30.07 19.20 4.67
CA GLY A 221 -29.50 19.64 5.94
C GLY A 221 -28.88 21.03 5.88
N SER A 222 -28.43 21.52 7.04
CA SER A 222 -27.69 22.78 7.13
C SER A 222 -26.34 22.68 6.41
N GLN A 223 -26.00 23.71 5.63
CA GLN A 223 -24.70 23.81 4.97
C GLN A 223 -23.56 23.82 6.01
N ILE A 224 -22.52 23.04 5.74
CA ILE A 224 -21.24 23.08 6.45
C ILE A 224 -20.35 24.09 5.72
N SER A 225 -19.80 25.05 6.44
CA SER A 225 -18.86 26.04 5.90
C SER A 225 -17.46 25.80 6.45
N TYR A 226 -16.45 25.89 5.57
CA TYR A 226 -15.06 25.58 5.87
C TYR A 226 -14.23 26.87 5.88
N MET A 227 -13.43 27.06 6.92
CA MET A 227 -12.56 28.22 7.10
C MET A 227 -11.10 27.77 7.12
N TYR A 228 -10.25 28.41 6.31
CA TYR A 228 -8.87 27.95 6.09
C TYR A 228 -7.82 29.03 6.35
N THR A 229 -6.64 28.60 6.81
CA THR A 229 -5.38 29.32 6.67
C THR A 229 -4.49 28.56 5.69
N GLY A 230 -4.34 29.09 4.47
CA GLY A 230 -3.77 28.34 3.35
C GLY A 230 -4.69 27.17 2.98
N ASN A 231 -4.17 25.94 2.94
CA ASN A 231 -4.97 24.73 2.70
C ASN A 231 -5.32 23.97 4.00
N ARG A 232 -4.91 24.49 5.16
CA ARG A 232 -5.22 23.91 6.48
C ARG A 232 -6.58 24.42 6.94
N LEU A 233 -7.49 23.50 7.23
CA LEU A 233 -8.83 23.79 7.73
C LEU A 233 -8.73 24.24 9.18
N ASP A 234 -9.02 25.50 9.50
CA ASP A 234 -8.98 26.04 10.86
C ASP A 234 -10.27 25.73 11.63
N ALA A 235 -11.41 25.83 10.96
CA ALA A 235 -12.71 25.64 11.60
C ALA A 235 -13.82 25.25 10.61
N LEU A 236 -14.86 24.63 11.18
CA LEU A 236 -16.14 24.32 10.54
C LEU A 236 -17.26 25.07 11.25
N SER A 237 -18.28 25.47 10.51
CA SER A 237 -19.52 26.05 11.05
C SER A 237 -20.77 25.60 10.26
N GLY A 238 -21.95 25.83 10.84
CA GLY A 238 -23.23 25.46 10.23
C GLY A 238 -23.67 24.05 10.60
N GLY A 239 -23.87 23.16 9.61
CA GLY A 239 -24.33 21.79 9.85
C GLY A 239 -23.39 20.92 10.69
N ILE A 240 -22.10 21.24 10.66
CA ILE A 240 -21.06 20.67 11.51
C ILE A 240 -20.20 21.82 12.00
N SER A 241 -19.83 21.80 13.27
CA SER A 241 -18.96 22.80 13.88
C SER A 241 -17.74 22.16 14.53
N GLY A 242 -16.68 22.95 14.68
CA GLY A 242 -15.49 22.57 15.44
C GLY A 242 -14.25 23.27 14.91
N THR A 243 -13.18 23.24 15.68
CA THR A 243 -11.90 23.85 15.31
C THR A 243 -10.81 22.80 15.20
N TYR A 244 -9.80 23.10 14.41
CA TYR A 244 -8.62 22.26 14.23
C TYR A 244 -7.39 23.02 14.69
N LEU A 245 -6.40 22.28 15.18
CA LEU A 245 -5.04 22.77 15.41
C LEU A 245 -4.08 21.86 14.66
N TYR A 246 -2.95 22.39 14.19
CA TYR A 246 -1.96 21.65 13.41
C TYR A 246 -0.57 21.78 14.02
N ASN A 247 0.25 20.76 13.82
CA ASN A 247 1.69 20.84 14.07
C ASN A 247 2.41 21.58 12.91
N ALA A 248 3.73 21.70 13.03
CA ALA A 248 4.57 22.34 12.00
C ALA A 248 4.62 21.56 10.67
N ASN A 249 4.40 20.24 10.68
CA ASN A 249 4.32 19.41 9.47
C ASN A 249 2.99 19.59 8.72
N GLY A 250 2.02 20.30 9.30
CA GLY A 250 0.70 20.48 8.70
C GLY A 250 -0.27 19.34 9.01
N SER A 251 -0.01 18.55 10.04
CA SER A 251 -0.86 17.45 10.49
C SER A 251 -1.68 17.86 11.70
N ALA A 252 -2.99 17.58 11.66
CA ALA A 252 -3.91 18.04 12.69
C ALA A 252 -3.60 17.38 14.04
N ILE A 253 -3.33 18.17 15.08
CA ILE A 253 -3.11 17.72 16.47
C ILE A 253 -4.36 17.86 17.35
N LYS A 254 -5.38 18.57 16.83
CA LYS A 254 -6.73 18.61 17.37
C LYS A 254 -7.71 18.62 16.20
N ASP A 255 -8.79 17.86 16.29
CA ASP A 255 -9.85 17.86 15.27
C ASP A 255 -11.16 18.51 15.72
N ARG A 256 -12.15 18.56 14.81
CA ARG A 256 -13.47 19.18 15.06
C ARG A 256 -14.22 18.59 16.26
N ARG A 257 -13.91 17.36 16.66
CA ARG A 257 -14.55 16.66 17.79
C ARG A 257 -13.72 16.80 19.07
N ASP A 258 -12.75 17.71 19.10
CA ASP A 258 -11.83 17.95 20.20
C ASP A 258 -10.99 16.73 20.59
N ARG A 259 -10.66 15.88 19.61
CA ARG A 259 -9.76 14.74 19.81
C ARG A 259 -8.33 15.21 19.63
N HIS A 260 -7.44 14.80 20.52
CA HIS A 260 -6.02 15.15 20.44
C HIS A 260 -5.26 14.06 19.71
N LEU A 261 -4.49 14.43 18.67
CA LEU A 261 -3.80 13.50 17.80
C LEU A 261 -2.28 13.68 17.92
N GLY A 262 -1.57 12.56 18.09
CA GLY A 262 -0.11 12.48 18.09
C GLY A 262 0.40 11.63 16.95
N TYR A 263 1.57 11.97 16.41
CA TYR A 263 2.15 11.33 15.23
C TYR A 263 3.55 10.81 15.53
N ASN A 264 3.94 9.73 14.84
CA ASN A 264 5.31 9.23 14.90
C ASN A 264 6.23 10.03 13.96
N HIS A 265 7.51 9.63 13.88
CA HIS A 265 8.52 10.31 13.05
C HIS A 265 8.30 10.14 11.53
N LEU A 266 7.37 9.27 11.11
CA LEU A 266 6.92 9.12 9.72
C LEU A 266 5.67 9.98 9.42
N ASP A 267 5.23 10.79 10.39
CA ASP A 267 3.99 11.57 10.35
C ASP A 267 2.71 10.71 10.24
N LEU A 268 2.79 9.43 10.66
CA LEU A 268 1.64 8.53 10.78
C LEU A 268 0.96 8.70 12.13
N LEU A 269 -0.37 8.62 12.16
CA LEU A 269 -1.17 8.79 13.36
C LEU A 269 -0.84 7.71 14.40
N GLN A 270 -0.22 8.09 15.51
CA GLN A 270 0.23 7.15 16.54
C GLN A 270 -0.71 7.11 17.74
N THR A 271 -1.21 8.25 18.18
CA THR A 271 -2.08 8.35 19.36
C THR A 271 -3.29 9.23 19.11
N VAL A 272 -4.44 8.83 19.67
CA VAL A 272 -5.63 9.68 19.74
C VAL A 272 -6.19 9.64 21.16
N SER A 273 -6.41 10.79 21.76
CA SER A 273 -7.07 10.91 23.07
C SER A 273 -8.49 11.46 22.90
N ILE A 274 -9.47 10.75 23.49
CA ILE A 274 -10.90 11.08 23.48
C ILE A 274 -11.42 10.96 24.92
N GLY A 275 -11.38 12.05 25.69
CA GLY A 275 -11.62 11.99 27.14
C GLY A 275 -10.65 11.00 27.81
N ASP A 276 -11.19 10.03 28.57
CA ASP A 276 -10.40 8.97 29.22
C ASP A 276 -10.06 7.79 28.29
N THR A 277 -10.48 7.84 27.02
CA THR A 277 -10.16 6.80 26.03
C THR A 277 -8.89 7.18 25.26
N ALA A 278 -7.93 6.26 25.20
CA ALA A 278 -6.73 6.40 24.40
C ALA A 278 -6.69 5.34 23.29
N ILE A 279 -6.50 5.78 22.05
CA ILE A 279 -6.29 4.92 20.89
C ILE A 279 -4.80 5.01 20.52
N THR A 280 -4.15 3.87 20.33
CA THR A 280 -2.75 3.79 19.92
C THR A 280 -2.62 2.91 18.69
N TYR A 281 -1.86 3.38 17.71
CA TYR A 281 -1.47 2.65 16.51
C TYR A 281 0.04 2.41 16.54
N THR A 282 0.44 1.16 16.32
CA THR A 282 1.85 0.77 16.19
C THR A 282 2.12 0.40 14.74
N TYR A 283 3.23 0.90 14.20
CA TYR A 283 3.65 0.68 12.82
C TYR A 283 5.05 0.06 12.77
N ASP A 284 5.35 -0.58 11.65
CA ASP A 284 6.73 -0.86 11.29
C ASP A 284 7.42 0.40 10.70
N ALA A 285 8.75 0.34 10.55
CA ALA A 285 9.54 1.44 10.02
C ALA A 285 9.27 1.75 8.53
N LYS A 286 8.47 0.93 7.85
CA LYS A 286 7.99 1.18 6.47
C LYS A 286 6.63 1.88 6.47
N GLY A 287 5.95 1.94 7.61
CA GLY A 287 4.64 2.54 7.79
C GLY A 287 3.49 1.53 7.70
N THR A 288 3.75 0.22 7.67
CA THR A 288 2.72 -0.81 7.73
C THR A 288 2.16 -0.87 9.15
N LYS A 289 0.83 -0.84 9.29
CA LYS A 289 0.16 -0.91 10.60
C LYS A 289 0.27 -2.33 11.17
N LEU A 290 0.83 -2.45 12.37
CA LEU A 290 1.02 -3.73 13.08
C LEU A 290 -0.05 -3.97 14.16
N ARG A 291 -0.49 -2.89 14.82
CA ARG A 291 -1.45 -2.97 15.94
C ARG A 291 -2.31 -1.72 16.04
N LYS A 292 -3.55 -1.93 16.50
CA LYS A 292 -4.47 -0.92 17.02
C LYS A 292 -4.90 -1.31 18.43
N SER A 293 -4.80 -0.40 19.39
CA SER A 293 -5.25 -0.60 20.77
C SER A 293 -6.15 0.54 21.21
N ILE A 294 -7.29 0.23 21.80
CA ILE A 294 -8.24 1.18 22.39
C ILE A 294 -8.29 0.88 23.89
N THR A 295 -7.71 1.77 24.68
CA THR A 295 -7.67 1.69 26.14
C THR A 295 -8.75 2.59 26.71
N MET A 296 -9.67 2.01 27.48
CA MET A 296 -10.72 2.70 28.22
C MET A 296 -10.50 2.43 29.72
N PRO A 297 -11.13 3.19 30.65
CA PRO A 297 -11.06 2.89 32.07
C PRO A 297 -11.46 1.42 32.36
N GLY A 298 -10.50 0.61 32.81
CA GLY A 298 -10.71 -0.79 33.15
C GLY A 298 -10.90 -1.76 31.96
N ASN A 299 -10.77 -1.31 30.71
CA ASN A 299 -10.94 -2.16 29.54
C ASN A 299 -9.91 -1.86 28.43
N LEU A 300 -9.57 -2.89 27.64
CA LEU A 300 -8.69 -2.81 26.49
C LEU A 300 -9.31 -3.57 25.34
N VAL A 301 -9.41 -2.95 24.17
CA VAL A 301 -9.68 -3.67 22.91
C VAL A 301 -8.46 -3.53 22.03
N GLN A 302 -7.90 -4.65 21.59
CA GLN A 302 -6.69 -4.68 20.79
C GLN A 302 -6.92 -5.51 19.52
N ARG A 303 -6.37 -5.04 18.41
CA ARG A 303 -6.31 -5.73 17.13
C ARG A 303 -4.88 -5.72 16.60
N ASP A 304 -4.37 -6.89 16.23
CA ASP A 304 -3.06 -7.03 15.60
C ASP A 304 -3.22 -7.49 14.15
N TYR A 305 -2.36 -6.99 13.28
CA TYR A 305 -2.39 -7.24 11.84
C TYR A 305 -1.10 -7.94 11.43
N ILE A 306 -1.22 -9.13 10.85
CA ILE A 306 -0.09 -9.90 10.32
C ILE A 306 -0.47 -10.40 8.93
N TRP A 307 -0.15 -9.59 7.91
CA TRP A 307 -0.24 -9.99 6.51
C TRP A 307 -1.63 -10.53 6.11
N GLY A 308 -2.70 -9.93 6.59
CA GLY A 308 -4.08 -10.39 6.37
C GLY A 308 -4.68 -11.22 7.47
N ILE A 309 -3.88 -11.72 8.41
CA ILE A 309 -4.40 -12.37 9.61
C ILE A 309 -4.61 -11.29 10.65
N GLU A 310 -5.84 -11.17 11.11
CA GLU A 310 -6.20 -10.24 12.16
C GLU A 310 -6.55 -10.96 13.43
N TYR A 311 -5.98 -10.44 14.50
CA TYR A 311 -6.22 -10.92 15.84
C TYR A 311 -7.10 -9.96 16.61
N ASN A 312 -7.89 -10.46 17.54
CA ASN A 312 -8.62 -9.65 18.49
C ASN A 312 -8.31 -10.06 19.93
N LYS A 313 -8.32 -9.06 20.82
CA LYS A 313 -8.23 -9.23 22.27
C LYS A 313 -9.14 -8.22 22.95
N SER A 314 -9.89 -8.67 23.95
CA SER A 314 -10.72 -7.81 24.80
C SER A 314 -10.39 -8.05 26.27
N GLY A 315 -10.15 -6.99 27.03
CA GLY A 315 -9.77 -7.04 28.43
C GLY A 315 -8.58 -7.96 28.69
N SER A 316 -8.77 -8.94 29.58
CA SER A 316 -7.77 -9.94 29.97
C SER A 316 -7.80 -11.21 29.11
N SER A 317 -8.68 -11.30 28.10
CA SER A 317 -8.73 -12.47 27.21
C SER A 317 -7.41 -12.69 26.47
N LEU A 318 -7.15 -13.95 26.12
CA LEU A 318 -6.07 -14.29 25.21
C LEU A 318 -6.34 -13.69 23.83
N LEU A 319 -5.26 -13.34 23.12
CA LEU A 319 -5.34 -12.89 21.75
C LEU A 319 -5.73 -14.09 20.86
N THR A 320 -6.75 -13.93 20.02
CA THR A 320 -7.26 -14.98 19.12
C THR A 320 -7.32 -14.50 17.68
N VAL A 321 -7.12 -15.40 16.72
CA VAL A 321 -7.37 -15.09 15.30
C VAL A 321 -8.86 -14.79 15.15
N GLU A 322 -9.21 -13.61 14.67
CA GLU A 322 -10.59 -13.24 14.36
C GLU A 322 -10.92 -13.55 12.90
N ARG A 323 -10.02 -13.19 12.00
CA ARG A 323 -10.21 -13.38 10.56
C ARG A 323 -8.90 -13.52 9.79
N ILE A 324 -9.00 -14.12 8.62
CA ILE A 324 -7.97 -14.14 7.58
C ILE A 324 -8.58 -13.48 6.36
N MET A 325 -8.00 -12.37 5.91
CA MET A 325 -8.43 -11.67 4.71
C MET A 325 -8.26 -12.56 3.48
N THR A 326 -9.06 -12.29 2.45
CA THR A 326 -8.98 -12.94 1.15
C THR A 326 -9.30 -11.92 0.05
N GLU A 327 -9.16 -12.32 -1.19
CA GLU A 327 -9.26 -11.42 -2.36
C GLU A 327 -10.73 -11.09 -2.65
N GLU A 328 -11.64 -11.95 -2.20
CA GLU A 328 -13.08 -11.80 -2.40
C GLU A 328 -13.82 -11.48 -1.09
N GLY A 329 -13.12 -11.22 0.02
CA GLY A 329 -13.71 -11.03 1.35
C GLY A 329 -12.81 -11.51 2.47
N TYR A 330 -13.31 -12.36 3.37
CA TYR A 330 -12.51 -12.88 4.48
C TYR A 330 -13.01 -14.24 4.99
N LEU A 331 -12.16 -14.92 5.72
CA LEU A 331 -12.46 -16.12 6.49
C LEU A 331 -12.56 -15.73 7.96
N GLN A 332 -13.72 -15.92 8.58
CA GLN A 332 -13.88 -15.67 10.01
C GLN A 332 -13.59 -16.94 10.80
N ASN A 333 -12.76 -16.85 11.83
CA ASN A 333 -12.54 -17.95 12.75
C ASN A 333 -13.70 -18.02 13.76
N ILE A 334 -14.44 -19.12 13.76
CA ILE A 334 -15.49 -19.43 14.72
C ILE A 334 -15.11 -20.74 15.41
N ASN A 335 -14.52 -20.62 16.60
CA ASN A 335 -14.08 -21.76 17.43
C ASN A 335 -13.17 -22.75 16.69
N GLY A 336 -12.22 -22.24 15.89
CA GLY A 336 -11.26 -23.04 15.12
C GLY A 336 -11.75 -23.47 13.73
N VAL A 337 -12.98 -23.13 13.35
CA VAL A 337 -13.53 -23.38 12.01
C VAL A 337 -13.57 -22.06 11.24
N TYR A 338 -13.04 -22.04 10.01
CA TYR A 338 -13.05 -20.82 9.20
C TYR A 338 -14.27 -20.77 8.27
N VAL A 339 -15.12 -19.77 8.50
CA VAL A 339 -16.33 -19.52 7.71
C VAL A 339 -16.07 -18.45 6.65
N TYR A 340 -16.36 -18.78 5.40
CA TYR A 340 -16.18 -17.87 4.26
C TYR A 340 -17.20 -16.74 4.28
N HIS A 341 -16.68 -15.53 4.10
CA HIS A 341 -17.41 -14.31 3.85
C HIS A 341 -16.95 -13.67 2.54
N TYR A 342 -17.90 -13.25 1.70
CA TYR A 342 -17.64 -12.66 0.39
C TYR A 342 -18.19 -11.24 0.31
N ASN A 343 -17.37 -10.30 -0.17
CA ASN A 343 -17.77 -8.92 -0.41
C ASN A 343 -18.20 -8.75 -1.86
N ILE A 344 -19.42 -8.24 -2.07
CA ILE A 344 -19.92 -7.81 -3.36
C ILE A 344 -19.68 -6.31 -3.47
N LEU A 345 -18.90 -5.93 -4.49
CA LEU A 345 -18.35 -4.59 -4.64
C LEU A 345 -19.06 -3.83 -5.77
N ASP A 346 -19.12 -2.50 -5.65
CA ASP A 346 -19.44 -1.62 -6.79
C ASP A 346 -18.21 -1.36 -7.67
N TYR A 347 -18.39 -0.57 -8.74
CA TYR A 347 -17.34 -0.23 -9.69
C TYR A 347 -16.08 0.39 -9.03
N GLN A 348 -16.23 1.09 -7.91
CA GLN A 348 -15.14 1.76 -7.21
C GLN A 348 -14.51 0.90 -6.12
N GLY A 349 -14.97 -0.35 -5.96
CA GLY A 349 -14.46 -1.23 -4.91
C GLY A 349 -15.07 -0.97 -3.54
N ASN A 350 -16.19 -0.25 -3.45
CA ASN A 350 -16.91 -0.11 -2.19
C ASN A 350 -17.68 -1.39 -1.89
N VAL A 351 -17.62 -1.90 -0.66
CA VAL A 351 -18.42 -3.06 -0.25
C VAL A 351 -19.89 -2.68 -0.16
N ARG A 352 -20.73 -3.29 -1.00
CA ARG A 352 -22.18 -3.06 -1.05
C ARG A 352 -22.95 -4.12 -0.31
N SER A 353 -22.51 -5.38 -0.39
CA SER A 353 -23.10 -6.47 0.35
C SER A 353 -22.01 -7.43 0.84
N THR A 354 -22.09 -7.90 2.09
CA THR A 354 -21.24 -9.00 2.60
C THR A 354 -22.09 -10.25 2.74
N LEU A 355 -21.63 -11.35 2.16
CA LEU A 355 -22.28 -12.66 2.16
C LEU A 355 -21.54 -13.61 3.08
N GLN A 356 -22.20 -14.22 4.04
CA GLN A 356 -21.69 -15.37 4.78
C GLN A 356 -22.11 -16.66 4.07
N ILE A 357 -21.20 -17.64 3.96
CA ILE A 357 -21.58 -18.98 3.53
C ILE A 357 -22.05 -19.80 4.73
N ALA A 358 -23.33 -20.19 4.72
CA ALA A 358 -23.94 -21.05 5.71
C ALA A 358 -24.52 -22.29 5.02
N SER A 359 -24.00 -23.48 5.37
CA SER A 359 -24.47 -24.76 4.80
C SER A 359 -24.46 -24.81 3.27
N GLY A 360 -23.45 -24.18 2.64
CA GLY A 360 -23.29 -24.11 1.18
C GLY A 360 -24.10 -23.02 0.47
N ALA A 361 -24.93 -22.25 1.19
CA ALA A 361 -25.70 -21.14 0.64
C ALA A 361 -25.17 -19.78 1.11
N ALA A 362 -25.29 -18.75 0.27
CA ALA A 362 -24.92 -17.39 0.61
C ALA A 362 -26.06 -16.64 1.33
N VAL A 363 -25.76 -16.12 2.52
CA VAL A 363 -26.66 -15.33 3.37
C VAL A 363 -26.09 -13.92 3.49
N VAL A 364 -26.90 -12.89 3.19
CA VAL A 364 -26.45 -11.50 3.33
C VAL A 364 -26.40 -11.13 4.82
N ILE A 365 -25.25 -10.67 5.29
CA ILE A 365 -25.04 -10.22 6.68
C ILE A 365 -24.77 -8.72 6.78
N GLN A 366 -24.39 -8.06 5.70
CA GLN A 366 -24.15 -6.63 5.70
C GLN A 366 -24.58 -6.01 4.38
N LYS A 367 -25.12 -4.79 4.44
CA LYS A 367 -25.48 -3.96 3.28
C LYS A 367 -25.17 -2.50 3.57
N ASP A 368 -24.48 -1.85 2.66
CA ASP A 368 -24.07 -0.46 2.79
C ASP A 368 -24.30 0.32 1.49
N ASP A 369 -24.89 1.51 1.64
CA ASP A 369 -24.88 2.58 0.64
C ASP A 369 -23.82 3.62 1.02
N TYR A 370 -23.38 4.42 0.04
CA TYR A 370 -22.38 5.47 0.26
C TYR A 370 -22.82 6.76 -0.41
N TYR A 371 -22.59 7.87 0.28
CA TYR A 371 -22.64 9.20 -0.31
C TYR A 371 -21.50 9.37 -1.33
N PRO A 372 -21.58 10.34 -2.26
CA PRO A 372 -20.54 10.58 -3.26
C PRO A 372 -19.11 10.70 -2.70
N LEU A 373 -18.92 11.41 -1.59
CA LEU A 373 -17.65 11.56 -0.88
C LEU A 373 -17.35 10.37 0.06
N GLY A 374 -18.11 9.29 0.02
CA GLY A 374 -17.83 8.05 0.72
C GLY A 374 -18.37 7.95 2.14
N LYS A 375 -19.16 8.94 2.62
CA LYS A 375 -19.84 8.79 3.90
C LYS A 375 -20.74 7.55 3.84
N ARG A 376 -20.62 6.68 4.83
CA ARG A 376 -21.39 5.44 4.93
C ARG A 376 -22.87 5.74 5.26
N SER A 377 -23.78 5.05 4.57
CA SER A 377 -25.21 5.00 4.85
C SER A 377 -25.62 3.53 5.01
N PRO A 378 -25.44 2.94 6.20
CA PRO A 378 -25.65 1.51 6.41
C PRO A 378 -27.13 1.14 6.29
N ILE A 379 -27.40 -0.03 5.72
CA ILE A 379 -28.75 -0.61 5.60
C ILE A 379 -28.88 -1.84 6.51
N LEU A 380 -27.85 -2.68 6.53
CA LEU A 380 -27.76 -3.86 7.39
C LEU A 380 -26.36 -3.90 7.97
N ILE A 381 -26.27 -3.90 9.30
CA ILE A 381 -25.00 -3.99 10.03
C ILE A 381 -25.03 -5.28 10.84
N SER A 382 -24.40 -6.33 10.33
CA SER A 382 -24.12 -7.56 11.08
C SER A 382 -22.75 -8.11 10.67
N GLY A 383 -22.22 -9.01 11.48
CA GLY A 383 -20.86 -9.55 11.33
C GLY A 383 -19.78 -8.58 11.80
N VAL A 384 -18.56 -8.82 11.33
CA VAL A 384 -17.34 -8.15 11.81
C VAL A 384 -16.60 -7.36 10.73
N ASN A 385 -17.12 -7.29 9.49
CA ASN A 385 -16.42 -6.64 8.39
C ASN A 385 -16.27 -5.12 8.62
N SER A 386 -15.04 -4.64 8.56
CA SER A 386 -14.68 -3.23 8.72
C SER A 386 -14.08 -2.63 7.45
N TYR A 387 -13.86 -3.42 6.40
CA TYR A 387 -13.32 -2.94 5.13
C TYR A 387 -14.46 -2.60 4.19
N LEU A 388 -14.71 -1.31 3.96
CA LEU A 388 -15.96 -0.82 3.38
C LEU A 388 -15.75 0.08 2.15
N TYR A 389 -15.74 1.40 2.33
CA TYR A 389 -15.53 2.36 1.25
C TYR A 389 -14.12 2.22 0.68
N SER A 390 -14.00 2.06 -0.64
CA SER A 390 -12.74 1.73 -1.33
C SER A 390 -12.00 0.53 -0.70
N SER A 391 -12.75 -0.39 -0.08
CA SER A 391 -12.24 -1.53 0.70
C SER A 391 -11.25 -1.14 1.81
N LYS A 392 -11.38 0.06 2.37
CA LYS A 392 -10.54 0.56 3.49
C LYS A 392 -11.17 0.30 4.85
N GLU A 393 -10.34 0.07 5.85
CA GLU A 393 -10.77 -0.20 7.22
C GLU A 393 -11.39 1.06 7.84
N ILE A 394 -12.67 0.99 8.19
CA ILE A 394 -13.35 2.04 8.93
C ILE A 394 -12.95 2.01 10.41
N GLN A 395 -12.64 3.17 10.95
CA GLN A 395 -12.32 3.42 12.36
C GLN A 395 -13.56 4.06 13.00
N GLU A 396 -14.46 3.23 13.51
CA GLU A 396 -15.73 3.66 14.12
C GLU A 396 -15.48 4.55 15.36
N GLU A 397 -14.44 4.24 16.12
CA GLU A 397 -13.93 5.03 17.25
C GLU A 397 -13.43 6.42 16.83
N LEU A 398 -13.01 6.58 15.58
CA LEU A 398 -12.68 7.87 14.98
C LEU A 398 -13.90 8.48 14.27
N GLY A 399 -15.11 7.99 14.57
CA GLY A 399 -16.38 8.47 14.06
C GLY A 399 -16.48 8.33 12.55
N GLY A 400 -16.08 7.15 12.05
CA GLY A 400 -16.27 6.69 10.69
C GLY A 400 -15.17 7.09 9.70
N GLN A 401 -13.93 7.33 10.17
CA GLN A 401 -12.80 7.64 9.29
C GLN A 401 -12.24 6.36 8.66
N TYR A 402 -11.73 6.46 7.43
CA TYR A 402 -11.15 5.32 6.71
C TYR A 402 -9.63 5.36 6.74
N ASP A 403 -8.99 4.27 7.13
CA ASP A 403 -7.54 4.14 7.10
C ASP A 403 -7.08 3.70 5.70
N TYR A 404 -6.37 4.58 4.99
CA TYR A 404 -5.81 4.29 3.68
C TYR A 404 -4.35 3.80 3.74
N GLY A 405 -3.72 3.81 4.91
CA GLY A 405 -2.31 3.48 5.12
C GLY A 405 -1.49 4.72 5.44
N ALA A 406 -1.29 5.61 4.46
CA ALA A 406 -0.51 6.83 4.69
C ALA A 406 -1.30 7.93 5.41
N ARG A 407 -2.62 7.96 5.24
CA ARG A 407 -3.52 8.98 5.81
C ARG A 407 -4.87 8.37 6.18
N PHE A 408 -5.56 9.04 7.09
CA PHE A 408 -6.92 8.69 7.50
C PHE A 408 -7.90 9.68 6.86
N TYR A 409 -8.86 9.17 6.11
CA TYR A 409 -9.84 9.95 5.36
C TYR A 409 -11.09 10.20 6.20
N ASP A 410 -11.50 11.46 6.35
CA ASP A 410 -12.74 11.82 7.03
C ASP A 410 -13.87 12.06 6.03
N ALA A 411 -14.60 10.99 5.73
CA ALA A 411 -15.72 11.01 4.79
C ALA A 411 -16.89 11.90 5.25
N GLU A 412 -16.98 12.24 6.54
CA GLU A 412 -18.03 13.16 7.02
C GLU A 412 -17.86 14.55 6.41
N ILE A 413 -16.61 14.98 6.21
CA ILE A 413 -16.22 16.31 5.72
C ILE A 413 -15.42 16.29 4.41
N GLY A 414 -15.24 15.11 3.80
CA GLY A 414 -14.70 14.99 2.44
C GLY A 414 -13.21 15.29 2.27
N ARG A 415 -12.37 15.15 3.31
CA ARG A 415 -10.94 15.50 3.22
C ARG A 415 -10.02 14.74 4.17
N TRP A 416 -8.72 14.81 3.87
CA TRP A 416 -7.64 14.40 4.78
C TRP A 416 -7.37 15.49 5.83
N TYR A 417 -6.81 15.12 6.98
CA TYR A 417 -6.36 16.06 8.02
C TYR A 417 -4.84 16.04 8.23
N VAL A 418 -4.12 15.24 7.44
CA VAL A 418 -2.66 15.15 7.35
C VAL A 418 -2.25 15.65 5.96
N LEU A 419 -1.12 16.36 5.88
CA LEU A 419 -0.58 16.86 4.62
C LEU A 419 -0.19 15.68 3.71
N ASP A 420 -0.48 15.78 2.42
CA ASP A 420 0.06 14.82 1.46
C ASP A 420 1.59 14.87 1.41
N MET A 421 2.26 13.74 1.62
CA MET A 421 3.72 13.66 1.48
C MET A 421 4.18 13.77 0.04
N LEU A 422 3.28 13.62 -0.93
CA LEU A 422 3.52 13.86 -2.35
C LEU A 422 2.93 15.20 -2.83
N ALA A 423 2.68 16.16 -1.94
CA ALA A 423 2.09 17.46 -2.29
C ALA A 423 2.89 18.24 -3.35
N ASP A 424 4.21 18.06 -3.42
CA ASP A 424 5.11 18.69 -4.39
C ASP A 424 5.33 17.84 -5.66
N HIS A 425 4.70 16.66 -5.73
CA HIS A 425 4.76 15.81 -6.92
C HIS A 425 4.08 16.50 -8.12
N ALA A 426 4.60 16.28 -9.32
CA ALA A 426 4.14 16.97 -10.53
C ALA A 426 2.64 16.79 -10.83
N LEU A 427 2.05 15.66 -10.40
CA LEU A 427 0.61 15.38 -10.55
C LEU A 427 -0.27 15.91 -9.39
N GLN A 428 0.34 16.39 -8.31
CA GLN A 428 -0.33 16.86 -7.10
C GLN A 428 -0.17 18.38 -6.88
N ILE A 429 0.81 19.01 -7.52
CA ILE A 429 1.18 20.42 -7.28
C ILE A 429 0.05 21.43 -7.55
N ASP A 430 -0.90 21.08 -8.42
CA ASP A 430 -2.06 21.90 -8.75
C ASP A 430 -3.33 21.50 -7.96
N LYS A 431 -3.18 20.60 -6.97
CA LYS A 431 -4.26 20.10 -6.11
C LYS A 431 -4.06 20.59 -4.68
N SER A 432 -5.14 20.69 -3.92
CA SER A 432 -5.01 20.90 -2.48
C SER A 432 -4.38 19.66 -1.83
N PRO A 433 -3.34 19.80 -0.99
CA PRO A 433 -2.63 18.67 -0.38
C PRO A 433 -3.45 17.95 0.71
N TYR A 434 -4.69 18.38 0.93
CA TYR A 434 -5.66 17.72 1.81
C TYR A 434 -6.89 17.22 1.05
N SER A 435 -6.94 17.39 -0.27
CA SER A 435 -8.08 16.99 -1.10
C SER A 435 -8.13 15.47 -1.24
N PHE A 436 -9.33 14.90 -1.11
CA PHE A 436 -9.55 13.50 -1.41
C PHE A 436 -9.88 13.33 -2.90
N ALA A 437 -9.26 12.34 -3.55
CA ALA A 437 -9.57 11.95 -4.93
C ALA A 437 -9.56 13.13 -5.93
N TRP A 438 -8.71 14.13 -5.69
CA TRP A 438 -8.65 15.39 -6.46
C TRP A 438 -9.99 16.13 -6.61
N GLY A 439 -10.91 15.93 -5.66
CA GLY A 439 -12.26 16.48 -5.71
C GLY A 439 -13.22 15.69 -6.61
N ASN A 440 -12.85 14.52 -7.14
CA ASN A 440 -13.73 13.66 -7.92
C ASN A 440 -13.66 12.20 -7.45
N SER A 441 -14.30 11.96 -6.30
CA SER A 441 -14.44 10.66 -5.66
C SER A 441 -15.39 9.70 -6.36
N ILE A 442 -15.97 10.07 -7.50
CA ILE A 442 -16.83 9.19 -8.32
C ILE A 442 -16.00 8.51 -9.41
N ARG A 443 -14.97 9.21 -9.89
CA ARG A 443 -14.04 8.69 -10.90
C ARG A 443 -12.80 8.08 -10.28
N TYR A 444 -12.21 8.75 -9.29
CA TYR A 444 -10.92 8.38 -8.74
C TYR A 444 -11.06 7.68 -7.39
N VAL A 445 -10.14 6.75 -7.12
CA VAL A 445 -9.96 6.06 -5.85
C VAL A 445 -8.51 6.26 -5.44
N ASP A 446 -8.27 6.61 -4.17
CA ASP A 446 -6.90 6.73 -3.63
C ASP A 446 -6.44 5.34 -3.12
N PRO A 447 -5.36 4.73 -3.65
CA PRO A 447 -4.96 3.39 -3.24
C PRO A 447 -4.29 3.32 -1.87
N ASP A 448 -3.61 4.38 -1.44
CA ASP A 448 -2.70 4.36 -0.29
C ASP A 448 -2.77 5.62 0.59
N GLY A 449 -3.56 6.60 0.18
CA GLY A 449 -3.64 7.89 0.81
C GLY A 449 -2.44 8.77 0.45
N LEU A 450 -1.76 8.59 -0.67
CA LEU A 450 -0.73 9.52 -1.17
C LEU A 450 -1.11 10.12 -2.52
N CYS A 451 -1.86 9.39 -3.36
CA CYS A 451 -2.19 9.88 -4.68
C CYS A 451 -3.23 9.02 -5.39
N PRO A 452 -4.27 9.63 -6.01
CA PRO A 452 -5.20 8.88 -6.84
C PRO A 452 -4.53 8.24 -8.05
N GLU A 453 -3.72 8.99 -8.81
CA GLU A 453 -2.96 8.46 -9.95
C GLU A 453 -1.53 9.04 -9.93
N CYS A 454 -0.57 8.42 -9.26
CA CYS A 454 0.82 8.92 -9.27
C CYS A 454 1.74 8.14 -10.21
N GLU A 455 2.60 8.91 -10.90
CA GLU A 455 3.66 8.38 -11.74
C GLU A 455 4.64 7.59 -10.90
N LEU A 456 5.00 6.47 -11.48
CA LEU A 456 5.94 5.52 -10.95
C LEU A 456 7.28 5.88 -11.59
N TYR A 457 8.23 6.42 -10.81
CA TYR A 457 9.54 6.80 -11.37
C TYR A 457 10.23 5.54 -11.91
N ARG A 458 10.33 5.47 -13.24
CA ARG A 458 11.01 4.39 -13.95
C ARG A 458 12.40 4.86 -14.39
N PRO A 459 13.47 4.49 -13.67
CA PRO A 459 14.82 5.02 -13.92
C PRO A 459 15.39 4.67 -15.30
N HIS A 460 14.80 3.69 -16.02
CA HIS A 460 15.31 3.21 -17.31
C HIS A 460 14.18 2.96 -18.32
N ALA A 461 13.47 4.02 -18.70
CA ALA A 461 12.48 3.98 -19.78
C ALA A 461 13.18 4.02 -21.15
N GLY A 462 12.85 3.09 -22.04
CA GLY A 462 13.29 3.07 -23.43
C GLY A 462 12.20 3.53 -24.38
N GLU A 463 12.58 4.04 -25.56
CA GLU A 463 11.63 4.51 -26.57
C GLU A 463 10.58 3.45 -26.90
N GLY A 464 9.30 3.86 -26.87
CA GLY A 464 8.15 2.98 -27.05
C GLY A 464 7.71 2.24 -25.80
N ASP A 465 8.37 2.44 -24.65
CA ASP A 465 7.93 1.86 -23.37
C ASP A 465 6.56 2.38 -22.94
N SER A 466 5.86 1.60 -22.12
CA SER A 466 4.56 1.98 -21.59
C SER A 466 4.50 1.63 -20.10
N TYR A 467 3.81 2.46 -19.32
CA TYR A 467 3.52 2.19 -17.91
C TYR A 467 2.08 2.54 -17.58
N ILE A 468 1.52 1.83 -16.60
CA ILE A 468 0.23 2.17 -16.01
C ILE A 468 0.55 2.68 -14.60
N SER A 469 0.14 3.91 -14.29
CA SER A 469 0.33 4.50 -12.95
C SER A 469 -0.47 3.76 -11.89
N GLN A 470 -0.22 4.05 -10.62
CA GLN A 470 -1.02 3.59 -9.46
C GLN A 470 -2.53 3.83 -9.56
N GLY A 471 -2.98 4.71 -10.44
CA GLY A 471 -4.39 5.07 -10.60
C GLY A 471 -5.00 4.86 -11.98
N GLY A 472 -4.43 4.04 -12.86
CA GLY A 472 -5.09 3.70 -14.14
C GLY A 472 -4.52 4.37 -15.37
N ALA A 473 -3.85 5.52 -15.23
CA ALA A 473 -3.36 6.24 -16.40
C ALA A 473 -2.23 5.47 -17.11
N THR A 474 -2.40 5.28 -18.43
CA THR A 474 -1.37 4.67 -19.30
C THR A 474 -0.48 5.74 -19.92
N TYR A 475 0.82 5.57 -19.78
CA TYR A 475 1.86 6.43 -20.28
C TYR A 475 2.73 5.69 -21.28
N PHE A 476 3.31 6.44 -22.21
CA PHE A 476 4.14 6.00 -23.31
C PHE A 476 5.42 6.82 -23.29
N TYR A 477 6.55 6.14 -23.20
CA TYR A 477 7.85 6.80 -23.27
C TYR A 477 8.17 7.04 -24.74
N SER A 478 8.19 8.32 -25.13
CA SER A 478 8.63 8.72 -26.45
C SER A 478 9.46 10.00 -26.39
N ASN A 479 10.45 10.11 -27.27
CA ASN A 479 11.38 11.24 -27.34
C ASN A 479 12.04 11.60 -26.00
N GLY A 480 12.35 10.59 -25.18
CA GLY A 480 12.98 10.81 -23.88
C GLY A 480 12.04 11.22 -22.74
N GLN A 481 10.72 11.24 -22.96
CA GLN A 481 9.71 11.64 -21.97
C GLN A 481 8.52 10.70 -21.92
N TRP A 482 7.83 10.64 -20.77
CA TRP A 482 6.56 9.93 -20.64
C TRP A 482 5.39 10.80 -21.09
N THR A 483 4.47 10.23 -21.88
CA THR A 483 3.31 10.89 -22.49
C THR A 483 2.05 10.04 -22.32
N ARG A 484 0.88 10.62 -22.04
CA ARG A 484 -0.36 9.87 -21.77
C ARG A 484 -1.21 9.69 -23.05
N ASN A 485 -1.80 8.51 -23.29
CA ASN A 485 -2.80 8.32 -24.37
C ASN A 485 -4.22 8.59 -23.85
N GLY A 486 -5.01 9.42 -24.53
CA GLY A 486 -6.44 9.57 -24.20
C GLY A 486 -7.16 10.87 -24.53
N GLY A 487 -6.49 11.90 -25.06
CA GLY A 487 -7.16 13.07 -25.62
C GLY A 487 -6.84 14.39 -24.94
N MET A 488 -6.15 15.24 -25.70
CA MET A 488 -5.79 16.65 -25.51
C MET A 488 -5.15 17.06 -24.17
N LEU A 489 -3.83 17.00 -24.15
CA LEU A 489 -3.06 18.15 -23.68
C LEU A 489 -2.77 19.03 -24.90
N GLN A 490 -3.18 20.29 -24.83
CA GLN A 490 -2.74 21.33 -25.77
C GLN A 490 -1.20 21.31 -25.79
N GLU A 491 -0.62 21.27 -26.99
CA GLU A 491 0.81 21.44 -27.20
C GLU A 491 1.31 22.70 -26.47
N VAL A 492 2.37 22.57 -25.68
CA VAL A 492 3.29 23.68 -25.45
C VAL A 492 4.72 23.15 -25.63
N PHE A 493 5.32 23.48 -26.78
CA PHE A 493 6.75 23.32 -27.01
C PHE A 493 7.54 24.57 -26.57
N ILE A 494 8.41 24.34 -25.59
CA ILE A 494 9.76 24.87 -25.29
C ILE A 494 10.15 26.28 -25.77
N GLY A 495 10.57 27.10 -24.80
CA GLY A 495 11.65 28.09 -24.97
C GLY A 495 12.81 27.80 -24.01
N LYS A 496 14.04 27.75 -24.52
CA LYS A 496 15.26 27.77 -23.68
C LYS A 496 15.36 29.14 -23.02
N ASN A 497 15.59 29.18 -21.71
CA ASN A 497 16.44 30.21 -21.14
C ASN A 497 17.64 29.54 -20.45
N LYS A 498 18.80 29.77 -21.08
CA LYS A 498 20.10 29.73 -20.43
C LYS A 498 20.18 30.91 -19.46
N ASP A 499 20.87 30.65 -18.37
CA ASP A 499 21.50 31.60 -17.47
C ASP A 499 20.56 32.53 -16.69
N GLU A 500 20.40 32.24 -15.40
CA GLU A 500 20.74 33.23 -14.38
C GLU A 500 21.02 32.55 -13.03
N THR A 501 22.17 32.92 -12.51
CA THR A 501 22.75 32.61 -11.20
C THR A 501 21.87 33.08 -10.05
N GLY A 502 21.61 32.22 -9.07
CA GLY A 502 21.15 32.67 -7.75
C GLY A 502 20.25 31.68 -7.02
N ALA A 503 20.81 31.03 -5.99
CA ALA A 503 20.12 30.46 -4.83
C ALA A 503 18.73 29.81 -5.07
N GLY A 504 18.76 28.56 -5.50
CA GLY A 504 17.61 27.65 -5.40
C GLY A 504 18.15 26.24 -5.27
N ALA A 505 18.48 25.83 -4.04
CA ALA A 505 18.81 24.45 -3.75
C ALA A 505 17.59 23.59 -4.08
N SER A 506 17.58 22.96 -5.25
CA SER A 506 16.76 21.79 -5.52
C SER A 506 17.18 20.72 -4.51
N HIS A 507 16.47 20.69 -3.39
CA HIS A 507 16.61 19.69 -2.34
C HIS A 507 16.11 18.36 -2.92
N PHE A 508 16.98 17.68 -3.66
CA PHE A 508 16.83 16.28 -3.99
C PHE A 508 16.95 15.48 -2.69
N ILE A 509 15.85 15.42 -1.93
CA ILE A 509 15.71 14.43 -0.86
C ILE A 509 15.45 13.10 -1.58
N SER A 510 16.44 12.23 -1.53
CA SER A 510 16.31 10.83 -1.93
C SER A 510 15.27 10.17 -1.02
N HIS A 511 14.02 10.14 -1.44
CA HIS A 511 12.96 9.49 -0.69
C HIS A 511 13.14 7.98 -0.73
N GLY A 512 13.70 7.42 0.35
CA GLY A 512 13.80 5.98 0.60
C GLY A 512 12.45 5.23 0.62
N ARG A 513 11.32 5.96 0.58
CA ARG A 513 9.97 5.40 0.37
C ARG A 513 9.68 5.07 -1.10
N ILE A 514 10.29 5.75 -2.07
CA ILE A 514 9.88 5.68 -3.48
C ILE A 514 10.51 4.48 -4.21
N ALA A 515 11.73 4.06 -3.85
CA ALA A 515 12.49 3.10 -4.66
C ALA A 515 12.09 1.62 -4.48
N GLN A 516 11.57 1.22 -3.31
CA GLN A 516 11.22 -0.19 -3.01
C GLN A 516 9.73 -0.51 -3.23
N VAL A 517 8.91 0.53 -3.25
CA VAL A 517 7.44 0.54 -3.35
C VAL A 517 7.02 0.49 -4.84
N GLN A 518 7.94 0.87 -5.72
CA GLN A 518 7.79 1.06 -7.16
C GLN A 518 7.36 -0.16 -8.02
N ALA A 519 7.68 -1.39 -7.61
CA ALA A 519 7.38 -2.60 -8.42
C ALA A 519 6.01 -3.23 -8.09
N ALA A 520 5.44 -2.87 -6.94
CA ALA A 520 4.19 -3.43 -6.42
C ALA A 520 2.92 -2.76 -6.89
N LEU A 521 3.09 -1.49 -7.17
CA LEU A 521 2.03 -0.55 -7.41
C LEU A 521 1.63 -0.51 -8.88
N ASP A 522 2.47 -1.08 -9.76
CA ASP A 522 2.24 -1.25 -11.21
C ASP A 522 0.97 -2.09 -11.53
N ILE A 523 0.34 -2.73 -10.54
CA ILE A 523 -0.78 -3.67 -10.72
C ILE A 523 -2.09 -3.20 -10.07
N ILE A 524 -1.99 -2.31 -9.09
CA ILE A 524 -3.14 -1.84 -8.31
C ILE A 524 -3.94 -0.80 -9.10
N GLY A 525 -3.23 -0.03 -9.93
CA GLY A 525 -3.80 1.04 -10.72
C GLY A 525 -4.30 0.60 -12.08
N MET A 526 -5.10 -0.45 -12.22
CA MET A 526 -5.79 -0.76 -13.47
C MET A 526 -7.22 -0.21 -13.46
N THR A 527 -7.41 1.09 -13.27
CA THR A 527 -8.74 1.73 -13.31
C THR A 527 -9.01 2.38 -14.67
N ASP A 528 -9.42 1.55 -15.62
CA ASP A 528 -10.34 1.92 -16.71
C ASP A 528 -11.23 0.74 -17.16
N ILE A 529 -11.14 -0.39 -16.47
CA ILE A 529 -11.92 -1.60 -16.71
C ILE A 529 -12.33 -2.06 -15.30
N PRO A 530 -13.59 -2.42 -14.99
CA PRO A 530 -13.96 -3.03 -13.72
C PRO A 530 -13.19 -4.34 -13.58
N ILE A 531 -12.04 -4.23 -12.92
CA ILE A 531 -11.08 -5.29 -12.71
C ILE A 531 -10.79 -5.33 -11.20
N LEU A 532 -11.84 -5.53 -10.43
CA LEU A 532 -11.72 -6.22 -9.14
C LEU A 532 -11.46 -7.73 -9.35
N SER A 533 -11.27 -8.17 -10.60
CA SER A 533 -11.09 -9.58 -10.99
C SER A 533 -9.71 -9.92 -11.56
N GLN A 534 -8.87 -8.97 -11.99
CA GLN A 534 -7.43 -9.21 -12.22
C GLN A 534 -6.58 -8.80 -11.00
N LEU A 535 -7.13 -8.04 -10.05
CA LEU A 535 -6.53 -7.90 -8.71
C LEU A 535 -6.65 -9.20 -7.88
N ALA A 536 -7.55 -10.11 -8.29
CA ALA A 536 -7.70 -11.44 -7.71
C ALA A 536 -6.56 -12.41 -8.05
N GLU A 537 -5.55 -11.99 -8.81
CA GLU A 537 -4.42 -12.87 -9.13
C GLU A 537 -3.52 -13.18 -7.94
N LEU A 538 -3.66 -12.52 -6.78
CA LEU A 538 -2.69 -12.65 -5.70
C LEU A 538 -3.30 -12.55 -4.34
N THR A 539 -3.35 -13.71 -3.71
CA THR A 539 -3.83 -13.77 -2.36
C THR A 539 -3.00 -12.94 -1.40
N GLY A 540 -1.68 -13.04 -1.51
CA GLY A 540 -0.76 -12.19 -0.76
C GLY A 540 -0.85 -10.71 -1.13
N ALA A 541 -0.97 -10.35 -2.41
CA ALA A 541 -0.90 -8.95 -2.81
C ALA A 541 -2.18 -8.17 -2.49
N GLY A 542 -3.38 -8.66 -2.84
CA GLY A 542 -4.62 -7.94 -2.54
C GLY A 542 -4.80 -7.69 -1.03
N ILE A 543 -4.46 -8.70 -0.22
CA ILE A 543 -4.43 -8.62 1.23
C ILE A 543 -3.36 -7.64 1.72
N SER A 544 -2.11 -7.77 1.24
CA SER A 544 -1.00 -6.91 1.68
C SER A 544 -1.25 -5.45 1.31
N ILE A 545 -1.85 -5.18 0.15
CA ILE A 545 -2.28 -3.85 -0.32
C ILE A 545 -3.32 -3.26 0.61
N SER A 546 -4.34 -4.06 0.98
CA SER A 546 -5.40 -3.60 1.89
C SER A 546 -4.86 -3.23 3.28
N GLN A 547 -3.67 -3.73 3.63
CA GLN A 547 -3.01 -3.50 4.91
C GLN A 547 -1.76 -2.60 4.82
N GLY A 548 -1.47 -2.03 3.65
CA GLY A 548 -0.36 -1.09 3.48
C GLY A 548 1.02 -1.72 3.25
N ASP A 549 1.12 -3.04 3.07
CA ASP A 549 2.38 -3.71 2.73
C ASP A 549 2.56 -3.89 1.22
N TYR A 550 3.01 -2.81 0.59
CA TYR A 550 3.19 -2.77 -0.85
C TYR A 550 4.39 -3.61 -1.30
N VAL A 551 5.48 -3.71 -0.53
CA VAL A 551 6.68 -4.46 -0.96
C VAL A 551 6.36 -5.93 -1.23
N SER A 552 5.57 -6.55 -0.36
CA SER A 552 5.16 -7.95 -0.50
C SER A 552 4.19 -8.12 -1.64
N ALA A 553 3.27 -7.16 -1.80
CA ALA A 553 2.38 -7.13 -2.94
C ALA A 553 3.18 -7.19 -4.24
N GLY A 554 4.20 -6.35 -4.41
CA GLY A 554 4.95 -6.31 -5.67
C GLY A 554 5.87 -7.45 -5.96
N LEU A 555 6.48 -8.01 -4.93
CA LEU A 555 7.28 -9.21 -5.10
C LEU A 555 6.40 -10.40 -5.51
N SER A 556 5.18 -10.50 -4.95
CA SER A 556 4.23 -11.53 -5.34
C SER A 556 3.69 -11.30 -6.75
N ILE A 557 3.43 -10.05 -7.17
CA ILE A 557 2.93 -9.78 -8.52
C ILE A 557 3.99 -9.96 -9.62
N GLY A 558 5.21 -9.48 -9.38
CA GLY A 558 6.29 -9.52 -10.37
C GLY A 558 6.70 -10.94 -10.78
N ALA A 559 6.36 -11.95 -9.99
CA ALA A 559 6.74 -13.34 -10.22
C ALA A 559 5.72 -14.14 -11.07
N MET A 560 4.65 -13.55 -11.60
CA MET A 560 3.51 -14.34 -12.13
C MET A 560 3.10 -14.17 -13.58
N VAL A 561 3.70 -13.28 -14.36
CA VAL A 561 3.11 -12.92 -15.67
C VAL A 561 3.70 -13.73 -16.83
N PRO A 562 2.81 -14.43 -17.55
CA PRO A 562 2.76 -14.44 -18.99
C PRO A 562 1.34 -14.12 -19.48
N LEU A 563 1.29 -13.08 -20.32
CA LEU A 563 0.35 -12.81 -21.43
C LEU A 563 -1.17 -12.70 -21.11
N LEU A 564 -1.82 -11.58 -21.47
CA LEU A 564 -2.64 -11.54 -22.68
C LEU A 564 -3.02 -10.12 -23.14
N GLY A 565 -3.23 -9.99 -24.46
CA GLY A 565 -4.10 -9.00 -25.08
C GLY A 565 -3.43 -7.82 -25.79
N LYS A 566 -2.19 -7.46 -25.41
CA LYS A 566 -1.37 -6.50 -26.15
C LYS A 566 0.05 -7.06 -26.29
N PRO A 567 0.53 -7.40 -27.51
CA PRO A 567 1.81 -8.10 -27.72
C PRO A 567 3.05 -7.32 -27.21
N PHE A 568 2.90 -6.03 -26.87
CA PHE A 568 3.98 -5.15 -26.47
C PHE A 568 4.20 -5.06 -24.94
N GLU A 569 3.22 -5.43 -24.11
CA GLU A 569 3.33 -5.36 -22.62
C GLU A 569 4.03 -6.59 -22.02
N ALA A 570 3.74 -7.78 -22.56
CA ALA A 570 4.35 -9.04 -22.12
C ALA A 570 5.86 -9.11 -22.43
N MET A 571 6.30 -8.54 -23.55
CA MET A 571 7.72 -8.50 -23.95
C MET A 571 8.54 -7.53 -23.06
N LYS A 572 7.89 -6.50 -22.51
CA LYS A 572 8.51 -5.52 -21.60
C LYS A 572 8.69 -6.07 -20.19
N LEU A 573 7.73 -6.84 -19.69
CA LEU A 573 7.85 -7.51 -18.39
C LEU A 573 8.87 -8.66 -18.44
N ALA A 574 8.96 -9.40 -19.55
CA ALA A 574 10.01 -10.39 -19.77
C ALA A 574 11.42 -9.79 -19.73
N ARG A 575 11.64 -8.59 -20.32
CA ARG A 575 12.90 -7.84 -20.19
C ARG A 575 13.17 -7.36 -18.75
N ARG A 576 12.13 -7.07 -17.96
CA ARG A 576 12.26 -6.67 -16.54
C ARG A 576 12.66 -7.84 -15.64
N VAL A 577 12.14 -9.04 -15.88
CA VAL A 577 12.54 -10.26 -15.17
C VAL A 577 14.01 -10.61 -15.50
N GLU A 578 14.40 -10.51 -16.77
CA GLU A 578 15.80 -10.75 -17.19
C GLU A 578 16.77 -9.71 -16.57
N GLN A 579 16.30 -8.49 -16.31
CA GLN A 579 17.09 -7.45 -15.64
C GLN A 579 17.08 -7.57 -14.11
N LEU A 580 15.99 -7.99 -13.45
CA LEU A 580 16.00 -8.31 -12.01
C LEU A 580 16.95 -9.48 -11.71
N ALA A 581 17.06 -10.47 -12.60
CA ALA A 581 18.09 -11.51 -12.54
C ALA A 581 19.53 -10.96 -12.75
N LYS A 582 19.69 -9.79 -13.40
CA LYS A 582 20.97 -9.06 -13.53
C LYS A 582 21.22 -8.07 -12.37
N VAL A 583 20.18 -7.53 -11.74
CA VAL A 583 20.26 -6.67 -10.54
C VAL A 583 20.46 -7.51 -9.28
N GLY A 584 19.98 -8.76 -9.25
CA GLY A 584 20.43 -9.81 -8.31
C GLY A 584 21.91 -10.20 -8.48
N LYS A 585 22.54 -9.76 -9.58
CA LYS A 585 24.01 -9.72 -9.74
C LYS A 585 24.60 -8.35 -9.39
N LEU A 586 23.95 -7.54 -8.55
CA LEU A 586 24.72 -6.78 -7.58
C LEU A 586 25.47 -7.83 -6.77
N LYS A 587 26.79 -7.89 -6.95
CA LYS A 587 27.67 -8.53 -5.98
C LYS A 587 27.36 -7.90 -4.62
N VAL A 588 26.41 -8.46 -3.88
CA VAL A 588 26.47 -8.47 -2.43
C VAL A 588 27.66 -9.36 -2.13
N ALA A 589 28.84 -8.77 -2.20
CA ALA A 589 30.00 -9.35 -1.55
C ALA A 589 29.60 -9.49 -0.09
N GLY A 590 29.43 -10.75 0.35
CA GLY A 590 28.79 -11.10 1.62
C GLY A 590 29.19 -10.19 2.76
N GLN A 591 28.27 -9.36 3.24
CA GLN A 591 28.36 -8.87 4.59
C GLN A 591 27.84 -9.98 5.48
N GLN A 592 28.75 -10.85 5.92
CA GLN A 592 28.56 -11.57 7.18
C GLN A 592 28.20 -10.54 8.27
N LEU A 593 27.27 -10.88 9.16
CA LEU A 593 26.95 -10.09 10.35
C LEU A 593 28.22 -9.95 11.20
N ARG A 594 28.83 -8.76 11.22
CA ARG A 594 30.05 -8.47 11.98
C ARG A 594 29.68 -7.75 13.27
N ARG A 595 30.12 -8.28 14.40
CA ARG A 595 29.92 -7.69 15.73
C ARG A 595 31.23 -7.11 16.24
N TYR A 596 31.18 -5.91 16.82
CA TYR A 596 32.31 -5.34 17.54
C TYR A 596 32.32 -5.83 18.98
N GLU A 597 33.48 -6.18 19.48
CA GLU A 597 33.73 -6.44 20.90
C GLU A 597 34.85 -5.52 21.40
N ARG A 598 34.75 -5.07 22.65
CA ARG A 598 35.75 -4.16 23.21
C ARG A 598 36.93 -4.94 23.76
N ASN A 599 38.13 -4.70 23.23
CA ASN A 599 39.35 -5.22 23.82
C ASN A 599 39.82 -4.33 24.99
N LEU A 600 40.02 -4.93 26.17
CA LEU A 600 40.48 -4.25 27.39
C LEU A 600 41.86 -3.56 27.24
N LYS A 601 42.64 -3.94 26.23
CA LYS A 601 43.94 -3.31 25.90
C LYS A 601 43.81 -1.89 25.32
N HIS A 602 42.66 -1.55 24.72
CA HIS A 602 42.42 -0.26 24.07
C HIS A 602 41.53 0.64 24.93
N GLY A 603 42.14 1.64 25.56
CA GLY A 603 41.43 2.66 26.34
C GLY A 603 40.76 3.74 25.48
N THR A 604 40.15 4.73 26.12
CA THR A 604 39.55 5.91 25.44
C THR A 604 40.59 6.94 24.98
N LYS A 605 41.87 6.75 25.34
CA LYS A 605 43.01 7.57 24.95
C LYS A 605 44.17 6.68 24.53
N ASN A 606 45.07 7.22 23.70
CA ASN A 606 46.32 6.54 23.38
C ASN A 606 47.16 6.42 24.66
N SER A 607 47.69 5.23 24.91
CA SER A 607 48.74 4.99 25.91
C SER A 607 50.03 4.65 25.16
N GLY A 608 51.21 4.90 25.74
CA GLY A 608 52.51 4.61 25.09
C GLY A 608 52.71 3.13 24.68
N ARG A 609 51.77 2.23 24.98
CA ARG A 609 51.78 0.81 24.60
C ARG A 609 50.56 0.37 23.75
N ALA A 610 49.54 1.21 23.56
CA ALA A 610 48.33 0.85 22.81
C ALA A 610 47.54 2.07 22.32
N ASN A 611 47.04 1.98 21.08
CA ASN A 611 46.15 2.99 20.48
C ASN A 611 44.76 2.96 21.14
N LYS A 612 44.03 4.08 21.05
CA LYS A 612 42.66 4.18 21.57
C LYS A 612 41.67 3.32 20.78
N ALA A 613 40.58 2.92 21.43
CA ALA A 613 39.45 2.29 20.76
C ALA A 613 38.72 3.30 19.84
N PRO A 614 38.05 2.83 18.77
CA PRO A 614 37.21 3.68 17.93
C PRO A 614 36.11 4.37 18.71
N THR A 615 35.80 5.62 18.35
CA THR A 615 34.72 6.39 19.00
C THR A 615 33.33 5.84 18.63
N ASN A 616 33.12 5.40 17.37
CA ASN A 616 31.89 4.75 16.91
C ASN A 616 32.20 3.36 16.33
N PRO A 617 32.48 2.35 17.16
CA PRO A 617 33.11 1.11 16.70
C PRO A 617 32.20 0.23 15.85
N GLU A 618 30.91 0.07 16.20
CA GLU A 618 29.95 -0.73 15.43
C GLU A 618 29.71 -0.13 14.05
N ARG A 619 29.47 1.19 13.99
CA ARG A 619 29.28 1.92 12.74
C ARG A 619 30.53 1.90 11.87
N SER A 620 31.71 2.07 12.48
CA SER A 620 32.99 2.04 11.76
C SER A 620 33.31 0.64 11.22
N LEU A 621 32.97 -0.42 11.96
CA LEU A 621 33.13 -1.80 11.52
C LEU A 621 32.18 -2.14 10.36
N ALA A 622 30.91 -1.72 10.45
CA ALA A 622 29.92 -1.93 9.40
C ALA A 622 30.35 -1.31 8.06
N ASN A 623 30.97 -0.13 8.11
CA ASN A 623 31.46 0.61 6.93
C ASN A 623 32.93 0.30 6.56
N SER A 624 33.55 -0.69 7.19
CA SER A 624 34.96 -1.03 6.96
C SER A 624 35.17 -1.93 5.73
N LEU A 625 36.30 -1.72 5.07
CA LEU A 625 36.76 -2.46 3.90
C LEU A 625 37.73 -3.56 4.33
N GLU A 626 37.54 -4.77 3.81
CA GLU A 626 38.47 -5.88 4.03
C GLU A 626 39.76 -5.65 3.25
N LEU A 627 40.89 -6.00 3.87
CA LEU A 627 42.19 -5.94 3.20
C LEU A 627 42.32 -7.07 2.17
N PRO A 628 43.01 -6.83 1.04
CA PRO A 628 43.27 -7.89 0.06
C PRO A 628 44.18 -8.97 0.65
N GLY A 629 43.95 -10.23 0.26
CA GLY A 629 44.71 -11.40 0.72
C GLY A 629 43.86 -12.39 1.52
N ASN A 630 44.51 -13.41 2.11
CA ASN A 630 43.84 -14.37 2.99
C ASN A 630 43.77 -13.84 4.44
N THR A 631 43.09 -12.71 4.63
CA THR A 631 42.93 -12.06 5.95
C THR A 631 41.53 -11.50 6.08
N THR A 632 40.97 -11.55 7.29
CA THR A 632 39.69 -10.93 7.62
C THR A 632 39.85 -9.50 8.15
N ARG A 633 41.09 -9.00 8.23
CA ARG A 633 41.41 -7.66 8.71
C ARG A 633 40.74 -6.58 7.89
N ARG A 634 40.30 -5.50 8.55
CA ARG A 634 39.54 -4.42 7.89
C ARG A 634 40.06 -3.03 8.25
N VAL A 635 39.77 -2.06 7.38
CA VAL A 635 40.03 -0.65 7.62
C VAL A 635 38.80 0.20 7.26
N GLY A 636 38.44 1.14 8.11
CA GLY A 636 37.36 2.11 7.88
C GLY A 636 37.79 3.53 8.19
N ALA A 637 37.06 4.51 7.65
CA ALA A 637 37.20 5.90 8.03
C ALA A 637 35.84 6.42 8.53
N ASP A 638 35.79 6.92 9.76
CA ASP A 638 34.59 7.47 10.34
C ASP A 638 34.45 8.94 9.97
N LYS A 639 33.49 9.24 9.09
CA LYS A 639 33.21 10.60 8.61
C LYS A 639 32.77 11.56 9.72
N SER A 640 32.18 11.05 10.79
CA SER A 640 31.65 11.89 11.89
C SER A 640 32.72 12.32 12.88
N THR A 641 33.74 11.49 13.09
CA THR A 641 34.81 11.72 14.07
C THR A 641 36.16 12.05 13.42
N GLY A 642 36.31 11.79 12.12
CA GLY A 642 37.57 11.94 11.40
C GLY A 642 38.58 10.82 11.67
N GLU A 643 38.16 9.73 12.31
CA GLU A 643 39.05 8.64 12.73
C GLU A 643 39.29 7.61 11.62
N PHE A 644 40.52 7.10 11.51
CA PHE A 644 40.78 5.86 10.78
C PHE A 644 40.79 4.70 11.76
N ASN A 645 39.97 3.68 11.49
CA ASN A 645 39.78 2.54 12.39
C ASN A 645 40.22 1.26 11.71
N VAL A 646 41.06 0.48 12.38
CA VAL A 646 41.51 -0.84 11.92
C VAL A 646 40.86 -1.90 12.79
N PHE A 647 40.33 -2.94 12.15
CA PHE A 647 39.63 -4.03 12.82
C PHE A 647 40.30 -5.36 12.55
N ASP A 648 40.47 -6.14 13.61
CA ASP A 648 41.07 -7.45 13.62
C ASP A 648 40.04 -8.45 14.19
N GLU A 649 39.76 -9.52 13.44
CA GLU A 649 38.85 -10.58 13.88
C GLU A 649 39.56 -11.49 14.88
N HIS A 650 38.88 -11.82 15.98
CA HIS A 650 39.42 -12.76 16.98
C HIS A 650 38.59 -14.04 17.12
N THR A 651 37.30 -13.97 16.78
CA THR A 651 36.38 -15.10 16.66
C THR A 651 35.56 -14.87 15.40
N SER A 652 35.15 -15.92 14.70
CA SER A 652 34.35 -15.81 13.47
C SER A 652 33.18 -14.81 13.63
N GLY A 653 33.21 -13.73 12.86
CA GLY A 653 32.23 -12.64 12.87
C GLY A 653 32.41 -11.58 13.97
N VAL A 654 33.41 -11.70 14.85
CA VAL A 654 33.63 -10.79 16.00
C VAL A 654 34.99 -10.11 15.91
N PHE A 655 34.94 -8.77 15.95
CA PHE A 655 36.08 -7.91 15.69
C PHE A 655 36.44 -7.02 16.87
N HIS A 656 37.72 -6.91 17.14
CA HIS A 656 38.31 -5.85 17.94
C HIS A 656 38.82 -4.73 17.03
N GLY A 657 38.88 -3.50 17.53
CA GLY A 657 39.37 -2.38 16.73
C GLY A 657 40.11 -1.33 17.53
N HIS A 658 40.97 -0.59 16.81
CA HIS A 658 41.70 0.55 17.34
C HIS A 658 41.81 1.65 16.29
N SER A 659 41.83 2.89 16.75
CA SER A 659 42.03 4.04 15.87
C SER A 659 43.51 4.22 15.54
N ARG A 660 43.77 4.73 14.35
CA ARG A 660 45.09 5.10 13.83
C ARG A 660 45.03 6.47 13.17
N THR A 661 46.17 7.11 13.07
CA THR A 661 46.37 8.26 12.19
C THR A 661 46.63 7.78 10.76
N TRP A 662 46.42 8.66 9.77
CA TRP A 662 46.72 8.36 8.37
C TRP A 662 48.15 7.86 8.16
N GLY A 663 49.13 8.43 8.88
CA GLY A 663 50.53 8.03 8.81
C GLY A 663 50.79 6.59 9.24
N GLU A 664 50.00 6.07 10.18
CA GLU A 664 50.15 4.74 10.79
C GLU A 664 49.41 3.62 10.05
N LEU A 665 48.67 3.95 8.98
CA LEU A 665 48.04 2.96 8.10
C LEU A 665 49.07 2.36 7.14
N SER A 666 48.95 1.05 6.88
CA SER A 666 49.75 0.39 5.84
C SER A 666 49.41 0.93 4.45
N GLN A 667 50.30 0.72 3.48
CA GLN A 667 50.06 1.17 2.11
C GLN A 667 48.80 0.53 1.50
N ASP A 668 48.53 -0.74 1.80
CA ASP A 668 47.32 -1.43 1.33
C ASP A 668 46.04 -0.82 1.92
N MET A 669 46.06 -0.48 3.22
CA MET A 669 44.94 0.20 3.87
C MET A 669 44.66 1.57 3.22
N LYS A 670 45.73 2.34 2.96
CA LYS A 670 45.64 3.65 2.29
C LYS A 670 45.06 3.51 0.88
N ASN A 671 45.59 2.56 0.10
CA ASN A 671 45.14 2.30 -1.27
C ASN A 671 43.66 1.89 -1.30
N MET A 672 43.20 1.08 -0.34
CA MET A 672 41.80 0.68 -0.23
C MET A 672 40.86 1.86 0.06
N LEU A 673 41.22 2.71 1.03
CA LEU A 673 40.43 3.90 1.36
C LEU A 673 40.39 4.92 0.21
N ILE A 674 41.49 5.06 -0.54
CA ILE A 674 41.54 5.94 -1.72
C ILE A 674 40.69 5.36 -2.86
N LYS A 675 40.88 4.07 -3.19
CA LYS A 675 40.18 3.41 -4.30
C LYS A 675 38.67 3.33 -4.09
N SER A 676 38.23 3.25 -2.83
CA SER A 676 36.81 3.26 -2.46
C SER A 676 36.18 4.67 -2.46
N GLY A 677 36.97 5.73 -2.66
CA GLY A 677 36.48 7.11 -2.63
C GLY A 677 36.14 7.64 -1.23
N VAL A 678 36.58 6.95 -0.17
CA VAL A 678 36.33 7.37 1.22
C VAL A 678 37.28 8.50 1.64
N VAL A 679 38.49 8.53 1.08
CA VAL A 679 39.48 9.59 1.27
C VAL A 679 40.08 10.03 -0.06
N ASN A 680 40.62 11.25 -0.12
CA ASN A 680 41.45 11.66 -1.25
C ASN A 680 42.89 11.11 -1.14
N THR A 681 43.71 11.34 -2.17
CA THR A 681 45.12 10.90 -2.23
C THR A 681 46.00 11.46 -1.11
N LYS A 682 45.56 12.49 -0.39
CA LYS A 682 46.26 13.11 0.75
C LYS A 682 45.75 12.60 2.11
N GLY A 683 44.83 11.63 2.14
CA GLY A 683 44.26 11.09 3.38
C GLY A 683 43.19 11.96 4.03
N LYS A 684 42.62 12.94 3.30
CA LYS A 684 41.47 13.70 3.79
C LYS A 684 40.19 12.89 3.57
N ILE A 685 39.44 12.63 4.65
CA ILE A 685 38.13 11.97 4.60
C ILE A 685 37.15 12.86 3.84
N LEU A 686 36.52 12.30 2.82
CA LEU A 686 35.55 12.98 1.96
C LEU A 686 34.17 12.90 2.61
N LYS A 687 33.50 14.05 2.79
CA LYS A 687 32.17 14.13 3.41
C LYS A 687 31.13 13.54 2.48
#